data_AF-E9RTS5-F1
#
_entry.id   AF-E9RTS5-F1
#
_cell.length_a   1.000
_cell.length_b   1.000
_cell.length_c   1.000
_cell.angle_alpha   90.00
_cell.angle_beta   90.00
_cell.angle_gamma   90.00
#
_symmetry.space_group_name_H-M   'P 1'
#
loop_
_entity.id
_entity.type
_entity.pdbx_description
1 polymer ?
#
loop_
_entity_poly.entity_id
_entity_poly.type
_entity_poly.pdbx_seq_one_letter_code
_entity_poly.pdbx_strand_id
1 'polypeptide(L)'
;MNQEIRERTKWFMDARFGMFIHWGLYAIPACGEWVMSEREMTVKEYEKYFDLFDPVDYDPKVWVRLAKEAGMKYAVLTAKHHDGFCLFDSALTDYKCTNTKAGRDLVREFVDACREEDIKVGLYFSLIDWHHPDFPKYKDRQHPMRNCEAYKDEKIDFDRYLDYMHGQVKELVTNYGKLDLLWFDFSYDDMCGEKWRAEELIRMVRMYQPDVIIDNRLEGSGEDHGSIATAEPSIFSGDFASPEQIIPPEGIRDQEGELIPWELCATMNNHWGYCNFDHTFKSSQMLIRKLVECTSKGGNMILNVGPDAKGNIPCESVRILKEIGVWMKKNGESIYGNTICERPKPEWGRYTQKGDVIYAHVFEEALGAMPLYGITPEELDVVYYLADGSEMNRGEAWNTVQFQESAFVSFGENPVFTYPLPDQTDTVLKNCPEKERSRQRLMGKITAILIGAGLRGGHVYASYALEHPDEFQIVAVAEPDIARRKQIAALHKIPEENQYESYEKLLQKECMADCALVCTQDQMHYEPVTMALQRGYHVLCEKPMSPKKEEIIQMGMLAEKYNRVLAICHVLRYSSFYTKLKELLDSGKIGKLMSIQAMESVGFWHHAHSFVRGNWRNAKESSPMILQKCCHDMDILLWLAKAPCKKISSFGKLTFFKEENAPAHAPKQCMDGCPHRDHCAFYAPKFYLEHPKAETDGLVYAVTPTSDKESVLTALKTGPYGRCVFRCDNTVVDHQIVNMEFENDVEVSFVMSAFTKECKRTITLMGTNGEIQGDMEEGRIRIFDFVSGNTEEIYLHTPSKGHSGSDERMMHDFVQLLGNSENSEVPTGAGISVDSHLMALAAEESRLSGETIDFATYKKNLMEEVQR
;
A
#
# COMPACT_ATOMS: atom_id res chain seq x y z
N MET A 1 6.91 -27.53 -24.64
CA MET A 1 5.54 -27.07 -24.26
C MET A 1 4.83 -26.21 -25.32
N ASN A 2 3.53 -26.45 -25.56
CA ASN A 2 2.66 -25.72 -26.53
C ASN A 2 2.51 -24.21 -26.17
N GLN A 3 2.70 -23.33 -27.16
CA GLN A 3 2.56 -21.87 -27.01
C GLN A 3 1.15 -21.48 -26.51
N GLU A 4 0.11 -22.19 -26.93
CA GLU A 4 -1.27 -21.92 -26.55
C GLU A 4 -1.53 -22.14 -25.05
N ILE A 5 -0.87 -23.15 -24.44
CA ILE A 5 -0.92 -23.37 -22.98
C ILE A 5 -0.28 -22.19 -22.26
N ARG A 6 0.92 -21.74 -22.71
CA ARG A 6 1.64 -20.59 -22.10
C ARG A 6 0.81 -19.32 -22.09
N GLU A 7 0.15 -19.03 -23.21
CA GLU A 7 -0.66 -17.81 -23.35
C GLU A 7 -1.89 -17.85 -22.42
N ARG A 8 -2.57 -18.99 -22.35
CA ARG A 8 -3.78 -19.19 -21.55
C ARG A 8 -3.49 -19.22 -20.05
N THR A 9 -2.39 -19.83 -19.64
CA THR A 9 -1.96 -19.90 -18.22
C THR A 9 -1.23 -18.64 -17.76
N LYS A 10 -1.02 -17.63 -18.60
CA LYS A 10 -0.24 -16.44 -18.21
C LYS A 10 -0.81 -15.76 -16.97
N TRP A 11 -2.12 -15.48 -16.96
CA TRP A 11 -2.78 -14.84 -15.82
C TRP A 11 -2.63 -15.66 -14.54
N PHE A 12 -2.66 -16.99 -14.68
CA PHE A 12 -2.55 -17.94 -13.59
C PHE A 12 -1.15 -17.95 -12.99
N MET A 13 -0.12 -17.96 -13.84
CA MET A 13 1.27 -17.87 -13.41
C MET A 13 1.61 -16.49 -12.84
N ASP A 14 0.92 -15.43 -13.27
CA ASP A 14 1.04 -14.11 -12.66
C ASP A 14 0.35 -14.04 -11.28
N ALA A 15 -0.78 -14.74 -11.13
CA ALA A 15 -1.59 -14.76 -9.91
C ALA A 15 -0.91 -15.43 -8.72
N ARG A 16 -0.21 -16.56 -8.94
CA ARG A 16 0.50 -17.40 -7.96
C ARG A 16 -0.31 -18.02 -6.82
N PHE A 17 -1.29 -17.33 -6.26
CA PHE A 17 -1.95 -17.71 -5.01
C PHE A 17 -3.48 -17.72 -5.13
N GLY A 18 -4.10 -18.84 -4.74
CA GLY A 18 -5.55 -19.04 -4.82
C GLY A 18 -6.16 -19.73 -3.59
N MET A 19 -7.49 -19.73 -3.52
CA MET A 19 -8.29 -20.43 -2.50
C MET A 19 -8.91 -21.71 -3.06
N PHE A 20 -8.75 -22.83 -2.36
CA PHE A 20 -9.55 -24.04 -2.60
C PHE A 20 -10.69 -24.10 -1.59
N ILE A 21 -11.86 -24.55 -2.01
CA ILE A 21 -13.03 -24.67 -1.13
C ILE A 21 -13.67 -26.04 -1.34
N HIS A 22 -13.49 -26.93 -0.35
CA HIS A 22 -14.17 -28.22 -0.31
C HIS A 22 -15.39 -28.14 0.60
N TRP A 23 -16.57 -28.14 -0.02
CA TRP A 23 -17.83 -28.09 0.68
C TRP A 23 -18.90 -28.97 0.04
N GLY A 24 -19.73 -29.57 0.88
CA GLY A 24 -20.77 -30.51 0.46
C GLY A 24 -21.38 -31.23 1.66
N LEU A 25 -22.10 -32.32 1.41
CA LEU A 25 -22.80 -33.06 2.47
C LEU A 25 -21.87 -33.58 3.56
N TYR A 26 -20.62 -33.91 3.20
CA TYR A 26 -19.59 -34.38 4.14
C TYR A 26 -19.24 -33.36 5.24
N ALA A 27 -19.61 -32.08 5.10
CA ALA A 27 -19.46 -31.09 6.16
C ALA A 27 -20.38 -31.37 7.37
N ILE A 28 -21.46 -32.13 7.20
CA ILE A 28 -22.40 -32.51 8.28
C ILE A 28 -21.82 -33.60 9.19
N PRO A 29 -21.33 -34.76 8.69
CA PRO A 29 -20.62 -35.72 9.53
C PRO A 29 -19.29 -35.17 10.06
N ALA A 30 -18.74 -34.14 9.40
CA ALA A 30 -17.58 -33.36 9.84
C ALA A 30 -16.36 -34.22 10.19
N CYS A 31 -16.04 -35.17 9.31
CA CYS A 31 -14.87 -36.06 9.44
C CYS A 31 -14.18 -36.31 8.09
N GLY A 32 -14.14 -35.29 7.23
CA GLY A 32 -13.54 -35.39 5.90
C GLY A 32 -14.50 -35.89 4.82
N GLU A 33 -14.17 -35.54 3.58
CA GLU A 33 -14.93 -35.77 2.35
C GLU A 33 -14.94 -37.23 1.89
N TRP A 34 -13.97 -38.03 2.33
CA TRP A 34 -13.87 -39.46 2.02
C TRP A 34 -14.71 -40.37 2.93
N VAL A 35 -15.43 -39.81 3.91
CA VAL A 35 -16.17 -40.57 4.93
C VAL A 35 -17.06 -41.68 4.35
N MET A 36 -17.70 -41.45 3.20
CA MET A 36 -18.57 -42.44 2.56
C MET A 36 -17.76 -43.69 2.15
N SER A 37 -16.55 -43.49 1.61
CA SER A 37 -15.64 -44.56 1.22
C SER A 37 -14.96 -45.23 2.42
N GLU A 38 -14.43 -44.45 3.35
CA GLU A 38 -13.69 -44.95 4.52
C GLU A 38 -14.54 -45.78 5.45
N ARG A 39 -15.83 -45.43 5.57
CA ARG A 39 -16.80 -46.15 6.40
C ARG A 39 -17.69 -47.11 5.61
N GLU A 40 -17.42 -47.27 4.31
CA GLU A 40 -18.18 -48.14 3.40
C GLU A 40 -19.70 -47.91 3.50
N MET A 41 -20.10 -46.64 3.56
CA MET A 41 -21.50 -46.25 3.74
C MET A 41 -22.29 -46.48 2.45
N THR A 42 -23.48 -47.06 2.58
CA THR A 42 -24.45 -47.13 1.49
C THR A 42 -25.00 -45.73 1.18
N VAL A 43 -25.48 -45.52 -0.05
CA VAL A 43 -26.16 -44.28 -0.45
C VAL A 43 -27.25 -43.90 0.55
N LYS A 44 -28.10 -44.86 0.94
CA LYS A 44 -29.18 -44.66 1.91
C LYS A 44 -28.70 -44.20 3.30
N GLU A 45 -27.54 -44.67 3.76
CA GLU A 45 -26.99 -44.23 5.05
C GLU A 45 -26.44 -42.80 4.99
N TYR A 46 -26.01 -42.36 3.80
CA TYR A 46 -25.44 -41.06 3.55
C TYR A 46 -26.51 -40.00 3.19
N GLU A 47 -27.60 -40.41 2.51
CA GLU A 47 -28.75 -39.57 2.14
C GLU A 47 -29.38 -38.83 3.33
N LYS A 48 -29.27 -39.33 4.56
CA LYS A 48 -29.72 -38.58 5.74
C LYS A 48 -29.07 -37.18 5.84
N TYR A 49 -27.86 -37.00 5.30
CA TYR A 49 -27.18 -35.70 5.28
C TYR A 49 -27.78 -34.77 4.22
N PHE A 50 -28.30 -35.31 3.11
CA PHE A 50 -29.04 -34.55 2.10
C PHE A 50 -30.27 -33.86 2.73
N ASP A 51 -31.05 -34.59 3.52
CA ASP A 51 -32.23 -34.05 4.24
C ASP A 51 -31.87 -33.01 5.32
N LEU A 52 -30.62 -33.01 5.78
CA LEU A 52 -30.11 -32.12 6.83
C LEU A 52 -29.35 -30.91 6.28
N PHE A 53 -29.02 -30.88 4.99
CA PHE A 53 -28.19 -29.83 4.39
C PHE A 53 -28.97 -28.52 4.24
N ASP A 54 -28.76 -27.63 5.21
CA ASP A 54 -29.36 -26.30 5.35
C ASP A 54 -28.30 -25.27 5.77
N PRO A 55 -27.53 -24.72 4.82
CA PRO A 55 -26.41 -23.83 5.11
C PRO A 55 -26.89 -22.40 5.37
N VAL A 56 -27.46 -22.20 6.56
CA VAL A 56 -28.13 -20.95 6.96
C VAL A 56 -27.22 -19.72 7.00
N ASP A 57 -25.91 -19.91 7.14
CA ASP A 57 -24.90 -18.84 7.25
C ASP A 57 -24.07 -18.69 5.95
N TYR A 58 -24.40 -19.43 4.88
CA TYR A 58 -23.66 -19.35 3.62
C TYR A 58 -23.87 -18.02 2.91
N ASP A 59 -22.82 -17.20 2.96
CA ASP A 59 -22.63 -15.98 2.18
C ASP A 59 -21.28 -16.05 1.43
N PRO A 60 -21.29 -16.35 0.11
CA PRO A 60 -20.04 -16.46 -0.65
C PRO A 60 -19.31 -15.12 -0.79
N LYS A 61 -19.98 -13.97 -0.60
CA LYS A 61 -19.28 -12.66 -0.61
C LYS A 61 -18.31 -12.56 0.55
N VAL A 62 -18.65 -13.14 1.71
CA VAL A 62 -17.74 -13.22 2.86
C VAL A 62 -16.53 -14.09 2.53
N TRP A 63 -16.74 -15.24 1.88
CA TRP A 63 -15.65 -16.15 1.50
C TRP A 63 -14.70 -15.50 0.50
N VAL A 64 -15.24 -14.89 -0.56
CA VAL A 64 -14.44 -14.27 -1.63
C VAL A 64 -13.71 -13.03 -1.12
N ARG A 65 -14.33 -12.20 -0.27
CA ARG A 65 -13.64 -11.08 0.37
C ARG A 65 -12.49 -11.55 1.25
N LEU A 66 -12.66 -12.62 2.00
CA LEU A 66 -11.58 -13.20 2.79
C LEU A 66 -10.42 -13.68 1.90
N ALA A 67 -10.71 -14.31 0.75
CA ALA A 67 -9.69 -14.69 -0.22
C ALA A 67 -8.91 -13.46 -0.73
N LYS A 68 -9.63 -12.40 -1.10
CA LYS A 68 -9.06 -11.13 -1.56
C LYS A 68 -8.20 -10.44 -0.50
N GLU A 69 -8.70 -10.38 0.74
CA GLU A 69 -7.96 -9.86 1.90
C GLU A 69 -6.67 -10.64 2.16
N ALA A 70 -6.68 -11.97 1.94
CA ALA A 70 -5.50 -12.83 2.06
C ALA A 70 -4.49 -12.65 0.92
N GLY A 71 -4.81 -11.90 -0.14
CA GLY A 71 -3.98 -11.73 -1.33
C GLY A 71 -4.17 -12.81 -2.40
N MET A 72 -5.20 -13.63 -2.30
CA MET A 72 -5.51 -14.62 -3.35
C MET A 72 -6.13 -13.93 -4.57
N LYS A 73 -5.88 -14.48 -5.76
CA LYS A 73 -6.33 -13.92 -7.05
C LYS A 73 -7.37 -14.78 -7.78
N TYR A 74 -7.54 -16.01 -7.34
CA TYR A 74 -8.52 -16.96 -7.86
C TYR A 74 -9.06 -17.84 -6.73
N ALA A 75 -10.24 -18.41 -6.94
CA ALA A 75 -10.85 -19.34 -6.01
C ALA A 75 -11.53 -20.50 -6.76
N VAL A 76 -11.41 -21.71 -6.22
CA VAL A 76 -11.97 -22.95 -6.79
C VAL A 76 -12.92 -23.59 -5.78
N LEU A 77 -14.20 -23.74 -6.15
CA LEU A 77 -15.23 -24.38 -5.34
C LEU A 77 -15.57 -25.77 -5.88
N THR A 78 -15.75 -26.76 -5.00
CA THR A 78 -16.29 -28.08 -5.37
C THR A 78 -17.73 -27.96 -5.88
N ALA A 79 -17.93 -28.01 -7.19
CA ALA A 79 -19.26 -28.09 -7.80
C ALA A 79 -19.88 -29.47 -7.57
N LYS A 80 -19.06 -30.52 -7.63
CA LYS A 80 -19.41 -31.91 -7.28
C LYS A 80 -18.16 -32.63 -6.77
N HIS A 81 -18.26 -33.31 -5.63
CA HIS A 81 -17.21 -34.19 -5.10
C HIS A 81 -17.51 -35.68 -5.37
N HIS A 82 -16.66 -36.59 -4.91
CA HIS A 82 -16.81 -38.04 -5.12
C HIS A 82 -18.14 -38.62 -4.63
N ASP A 83 -18.78 -38.01 -3.61
CA ASP A 83 -20.08 -38.46 -3.12
C ASP A 83 -21.24 -38.20 -4.09
N GLY A 84 -20.98 -37.53 -5.22
CA GLY A 84 -21.92 -37.27 -6.31
C GLY A 84 -22.87 -36.11 -6.06
N PHE A 85 -22.81 -35.46 -4.89
CA PHE A 85 -23.72 -34.36 -4.56
C PHE A 85 -23.36 -33.08 -5.32
N CYS A 86 -24.33 -32.52 -6.05
CA CYS A 86 -24.13 -31.32 -6.86
C CYS A 86 -24.49 -30.05 -6.07
N LEU A 87 -23.52 -29.14 -5.91
CA LEU A 87 -23.73 -27.79 -5.34
C LEU A 87 -24.32 -26.80 -6.36
N PHE A 88 -24.68 -27.30 -7.54
CA PHE A 88 -25.22 -26.53 -8.65
C PHE A 88 -26.53 -27.16 -9.13
N ASP A 89 -27.39 -26.39 -9.80
CA ASP A 89 -28.72 -26.85 -10.21
C ASP A 89 -28.70 -27.71 -11.49
N SER A 90 -28.12 -28.91 -11.41
CA SER A 90 -28.06 -29.84 -12.54
C SER A 90 -29.44 -30.33 -12.95
N ALA A 91 -29.77 -30.35 -14.24
CA ALA A 91 -31.00 -30.94 -14.76
C ALA A 91 -30.93 -32.48 -14.87
N LEU A 92 -29.75 -33.06 -14.61
CA LEU A 92 -29.46 -34.48 -14.86
C LEU A 92 -29.54 -35.36 -13.61
N THR A 93 -29.70 -34.77 -12.42
CA THR A 93 -29.84 -35.51 -11.15
C THR A 93 -30.74 -34.76 -10.17
N ASP A 94 -31.42 -35.51 -9.33
CA ASP A 94 -32.13 -34.97 -8.17
C ASP A 94 -31.22 -34.82 -6.93
N TYR A 95 -30.02 -35.40 -6.96
CA TYR A 95 -29.05 -35.36 -5.86
C TYR A 95 -28.20 -34.07 -5.87
N LYS A 96 -28.90 -32.95 -5.66
CA LYS A 96 -28.37 -31.59 -5.77
C LYS A 96 -28.91 -30.65 -4.68
N CYS A 97 -28.20 -29.56 -4.42
CA CYS A 97 -28.51 -28.58 -3.38
C CYS A 97 -29.87 -27.88 -3.53
N THR A 98 -30.40 -27.71 -4.74
CA THR A 98 -31.74 -27.12 -4.96
C THR A 98 -32.88 -28.02 -4.47
N ASN A 99 -32.62 -29.31 -4.28
CA ASN A 99 -33.55 -30.29 -3.74
C ASN A 99 -33.34 -30.55 -2.22
N THR A 100 -32.40 -29.87 -1.57
CA THR A 100 -32.26 -29.91 -0.10
C THR A 100 -32.99 -28.73 0.55
N LYS A 101 -32.88 -28.58 1.87
CA LYS A 101 -33.39 -27.39 2.58
C LYS A 101 -32.73 -26.08 2.14
N ALA A 102 -31.53 -26.15 1.56
CA ALA A 102 -30.87 -24.98 0.99
C ALA A 102 -31.72 -24.31 -0.11
N GLY A 103 -32.33 -25.11 -1.00
CA GLY A 103 -33.26 -24.64 -2.03
C GLY A 103 -32.67 -23.58 -2.98
N ARG A 104 -31.34 -23.57 -3.14
CA ARG A 104 -30.55 -22.52 -3.81
C ARG A 104 -29.49 -23.14 -4.69
N ASP A 105 -29.11 -22.43 -5.76
CA ASP A 105 -27.97 -22.77 -6.61
C ASP A 105 -26.69 -22.15 -6.03
N LEU A 106 -25.98 -22.92 -5.20
CA LEU A 106 -24.87 -22.41 -4.39
C LEU A 106 -23.64 -22.08 -5.25
N VAL A 107 -23.40 -22.83 -6.33
CA VAL A 107 -22.33 -22.53 -7.29
C VAL A 107 -22.59 -21.20 -8.00
N ARG A 108 -23.83 -20.89 -8.39
CA ARG A 108 -24.15 -19.58 -9.00
C ARG A 108 -23.81 -18.42 -8.07
N GLU A 109 -24.22 -18.51 -6.81
CA GLU A 109 -23.95 -17.45 -5.83
C GLU A 109 -22.43 -17.25 -5.62
N PHE A 110 -21.66 -18.33 -5.57
CA PHE A 110 -20.20 -18.26 -5.50
C PHE A 110 -19.58 -17.60 -6.74
N VAL A 111 -20.00 -18.02 -7.94
CA VAL A 111 -19.48 -17.49 -9.20
C VAL A 111 -19.77 -15.99 -9.32
N ASP A 112 -20.97 -15.56 -8.93
CA ASP A 112 -21.36 -14.15 -8.95
C ASP A 112 -20.55 -13.33 -7.92
N ALA A 113 -20.31 -13.87 -6.72
CA ALA A 113 -19.47 -13.22 -5.70
C ALA A 113 -18.00 -13.05 -6.16
N CYS A 114 -17.41 -14.06 -6.81
CA CYS A 114 -16.07 -13.98 -7.39
C CYS A 114 -15.97 -12.83 -8.40
N ARG A 115 -16.97 -12.69 -9.27
CA ARG A 115 -17.02 -11.63 -10.29
C ARG A 115 -17.16 -10.24 -9.69
N GLU A 116 -18.01 -10.09 -8.67
CA GLU A 116 -18.19 -8.81 -7.97
C GLU A 116 -16.89 -8.30 -7.33
N GLU A 117 -16.04 -9.21 -6.85
CA GLU A 117 -14.79 -8.87 -6.15
C GLU A 117 -13.53 -8.92 -7.04
N ASP A 118 -13.69 -9.18 -8.34
CA ASP A 118 -12.60 -9.39 -9.33
C ASP A 118 -11.62 -10.51 -8.92
N ILE A 119 -12.18 -11.63 -8.45
CA ILE A 119 -11.46 -12.88 -8.21
C ILE A 119 -11.77 -13.84 -9.37
N LYS A 120 -10.72 -14.40 -9.98
CA LYS A 120 -10.87 -15.36 -11.08
C LYS A 120 -11.57 -16.62 -10.57
N VAL A 121 -12.54 -17.10 -11.33
CA VAL A 121 -13.49 -18.11 -10.88
C VAL A 121 -13.13 -19.49 -11.40
N GLY A 122 -12.99 -20.45 -10.48
CA GLY A 122 -12.76 -21.85 -10.78
C GLY A 122 -13.79 -22.77 -10.17
N LEU A 123 -14.05 -23.89 -10.83
CA LEU A 123 -14.89 -24.96 -10.29
C LEU A 123 -14.16 -26.29 -10.34
N TYR A 124 -14.20 -26.99 -9.21
CA TYR A 124 -13.77 -28.37 -9.12
C TYR A 124 -14.92 -29.31 -9.47
N PHE A 125 -14.63 -30.37 -10.22
CA PHE A 125 -15.60 -31.39 -10.60
C PHE A 125 -15.00 -32.79 -10.53
N SER A 126 -15.59 -33.64 -9.69
CA SER A 126 -15.12 -35.02 -9.63
C SER A 126 -15.58 -35.88 -10.82
N LEU A 127 -14.61 -36.56 -11.44
CA LEU A 127 -14.80 -37.64 -12.41
C LEU A 127 -15.35 -38.92 -11.76
N ILE A 128 -15.16 -39.05 -10.45
CA ILE A 128 -15.67 -40.14 -9.62
C ILE A 128 -17.08 -39.77 -9.13
N ASP A 129 -17.97 -40.76 -9.09
CA ASP A 129 -19.33 -40.57 -8.58
C ASP A 129 -19.82 -41.81 -7.85
N TRP A 130 -19.81 -41.77 -6.52
CA TRP A 130 -20.25 -42.87 -5.65
C TRP A 130 -21.78 -42.95 -5.50
N HIS A 131 -22.52 -42.04 -6.14
CA HIS A 131 -23.97 -42.03 -6.13
C HIS A 131 -24.55 -42.59 -7.44
N HIS A 132 -23.95 -42.28 -8.59
CA HIS A 132 -24.48 -42.70 -9.89
C HIS A 132 -24.50 -44.23 -10.04
N PRO A 133 -25.64 -44.85 -10.40
CA PRO A 133 -25.78 -46.31 -10.40
C PRO A 133 -24.91 -47.02 -11.44
N ASP A 134 -24.47 -46.33 -12.49
CA ASP A 134 -23.60 -46.92 -13.52
C ASP A 134 -22.10 -46.65 -13.30
N PHE A 135 -21.70 -46.04 -12.18
CA PHE A 135 -20.27 -45.96 -11.81
C PHE A 135 -19.78 -47.31 -11.27
N PRO A 136 -18.54 -47.76 -11.58
CA PRO A 136 -17.97 -49.00 -11.06
C PRO A 136 -17.95 -49.07 -9.53
N LYS A 137 -18.42 -50.20 -8.97
CA LYS A 137 -18.55 -50.37 -7.52
C LYS A 137 -17.67 -51.49 -6.98
N TYR A 138 -18.04 -52.74 -7.24
CA TYR A 138 -17.35 -53.90 -6.68
C TYR A 138 -15.91 -53.97 -7.20
N LYS A 139 -14.93 -54.09 -6.30
CA LYS A 139 -13.49 -54.03 -6.57
C LYS A 139 -12.95 -52.73 -7.16
N ASP A 140 -13.76 -51.68 -7.24
CA ASP A 140 -13.20 -50.35 -7.44
C ASP A 140 -12.26 -50.00 -6.27
N ARG A 141 -11.21 -49.23 -6.55
CA ARG A 141 -10.17 -48.88 -5.57
C ARG A 141 -10.73 -48.18 -4.34
N GLN A 142 -11.73 -47.29 -4.52
CA GLN A 142 -12.24 -46.43 -3.46
C GLN A 142 -13.76 -46.37 -3.34
N HIS A 143 -14.54 -46.98 -4.23
CA HIS A 143 -15.99 -46.93 -4.12
C HIS A 143 -16.45 -47.47 -2.74
N PRO A 144 -17.43 -46.85 -2.07
CA PRO A 144 -17.95 -47.29 -0.77
C PRO A 144 -18.37 -48.77 -0.76
N MET A 145 -18.92 -49.25 -1.87
CA MET A 145 -19.38 -50.63 -2.05
C MET A 145 -18.32 -51.60 -2.63
N ARG A 146 -17.04 -51.24 -2.64
CA ARG A 146 -15.94 -52.05 -3.22
C ARG A 146 -15.84 -53.48 -2.71
N ASN A 147 -16.23 -53.71 -1.44
CA ASN A 147 -16.16 -55.01 -0.77
C ASN A 147 -17.54 -55.70 -0.65
N CYS A 148 -18.60 -55.11 -1.21
CA CYS A 148 -19.95 -55.62 -1.05
C CYS A 148 -20.28 -56.65 -2.15
N GLU A 149 -20.29 -57.94 -1.80
CA GLU A 149 -20.54 -59.05 -2.74
C GLU A 149 -21.87 -58.94 -3.51
N ALA A 150 -22.85 -58.17 -3.00
CA ALA A 150 -24.12 -57.93 -3.69
C ALA A 150 -23.94 -57.24 -5.06
N TYR A 151 -22.84 -56.49 -5.26
CA TYR A 151 -22.55 -55.76 -6.49
C TYR A 151 -21.59 -56.51 -7.43
N LYS A 152 -21.17 -57.73 -7.09
CA LYS A 152 -20.14 -58.48 -7.84
C LYS A 152 -20.53 -58.80 -9.28
N ASP A 153 -21.79 -59.16 -9.48
CA ASP A 153 -22.34 -59.52 -10.79
C ASP A 153 -23.24 -58.41 -11.36
N GLU A 154 -23.16 -57.20 -10.80
CA GLU A 154 -23.91 -56.04 -11.28
C GLU A 154 -23.50 -55.71 -12.73
N LYS A 155 -24.50 -55.53 -13.60
CA LYS A 155 -24.29 -55.07 -14.97
C LYS A 155 -24.51 -53.57 -15.03
N ILE A 156 -23.43 -52.81 -15.07
CA ILE A 156 -23.44 -51.36 -15.29
C ILE A 156 -23.30 -51.03 -16.78
N ASP A 157 -23.82 -49.88 -17.17
CA ASP A 157 -23.63 -49.29 -18.49
C ASP A 157 -22.86 -47.98 -18.34
N PHE A 158 -21.54 -48.09 -18.38
CA PHE A 158 -20.66 -46.96 -18.06
C PHE A 158 -20.83 -45.79 -19.04
N ASP A 159 -21.27 -46.03 -20.29
CA ASP A 159 -21.54 -44.96 -21.24
C ASP A 159 -22.66 -44.01 -20.77
N ARG A 160 -23.66 -44.52 -20.02
CA ARG A 160 -24.67 -43.66 -19.39
C ARG A 160 -24.07 -42.74 -18.35
N TYR A 161 -23.10 -43.23 -17.57
CA TYR A 161 -22.36 -42.38 -16.64
C TYR A 161 -21.53 -41.33 -17.38
N LEU A 162 -20.88 -41.70 -18.48
CA LEU A 162 -20.12 -40.76 -19.30
C LEU A 162 -21.01 -39.67 -19.89
N ASP A 163 -22.18 -40.02 -20.43
CA ASP A 163 -23.15 -39.05 -20.94
C ASP A 163 -23.67 -38.12 -19.82
N TYR A 164 -23.90 -38.66 -18.62
CA TYR A 164 -24.24 -37.88 -17.43
C TYR A 164 -23.12 -36.92 -17.03
N MET A 165 -21.89 -37.40 -16.91
CA MET A 165 -20.71 -36.62 -16.54
C MET A 165 -20.43 -35.50 -17.55
N HIS A 166 -20.41 -35.82 -18.84
CA HIS A 166 -20.21 -34.84 -19.92
C HIS A 166 -21.36 -33.83 -19.96
N GLY A 167 -22.59 -34.28 -19.76
CA GLY A 167 -23.76 -33.43 -19.64
C GLY A 167 -23.63 -32.43 -18.48
N GLN A 168 -23.18 -32.87 -17.31
CA GLN A 168 -22.98 -31.99 -16.15
C GLN A 168 -21.85 -30.99 -16.39
N VAL A 169 -20.72 -31.42 -16.94
CA VAL A 169 -19.63 -30.49 -17.29
C VAL A 169 -20.11 -29.48 -18.33
N LYS A 170 -20.95 -29.89 -19.30
CA LYS A 170 -21.60 -28.99 -20.24
C LYS A 170 -22.46 -27.95 -19.53
N GLU A 171 -23.26 -28.33 -18.54
CA GLU A 171 -24.04 -27.39 -17.73
C GLU A 171 -23.15 -26.36 -17.04
N LEU A 172 -22.01 -26.78 -16.46
CA LEU A 172 -21.06 -25.88 -15.81
C LEU A 172 -20.49 -24.84 -16.79
N VAL A 173 -20.03 -25.28 -17.96
CA VAL A 173 -19.38 -24.39 -18.95
C VAL A 173 -20.36 -23.53 -19.76
N THR A 174 -21.68 -23.76 -19.65
CA THR A 174 -22.70 -23.01 -20.40
C THR A 174 -23.60 -22.15 -19.51
N ASN A 175 -23.95 -22.61 -18.30
CA ASN A 175 -24.96 -21.93 -17.48
C ASN A 175 -24.36 -20.89 -16.53
N TYR A 176 -23.07 -20.97 -16.20
CA TYR A 176 -22.47 -20.16 -15.13
C TYR A 176 -21.66 -18.97 -15.65
N GLY A 177 -21.66 -18.68 -16.96
CA GLY A 177 -20.88 -17.60 -17.58
C GLY A 177 -19.42 -18.00 -17.81
N LYS A 178 -18.51 -17.03 -17.94
CA LYS A 178 -17.07 -17.33 -18.11
C LYS A 178 -16.51 -18.01 -16.86
N LEU A 179 -15.84 -19.15 -17.05
CA LEU A 179 -15.01 -19.81 -16.04
C LEU A 179 -13.55 -19.60 -16.40
N ASP A 180 -12.73 -19.29 -15.41
CA ASP A 180 -11.29 -19.11 -15.60
C ASP A 180 -10.53 -20.43 -15.39
N LEU A 181 -11.03 -21.31 -14.49
CA LEU A 181 -10.41 -22.60 -14.18
C LEU A 181 -11.46 -23.72 -14.06
N LEU A 182 -11.14 -24.91 -14.57
CA LEU A 182 -11.82 -26.16 -14.25
C LEU A 182 -10.82 -27.14 -13.66
N TRP A 183 -11.17 -27.78 -12.56
CA TRP A 183 -10.29 -28.67 -11.81
C TRP A 183 -10.94 -30.06 -11.72
N PHE A 184 -10.46 -31.04 -12.47
CA PHE A 184 -11.01 -32.39 -12.51
C PHE A 184 -10.38 -33.30 -11.46
N ASP A 185 -11.11 -34.32 -10.98
CA ASP A 185 -10.54 -35.19 -9.94
C ASP A 185 -11.25 -36.56 -9.82
N PHE A 186 -10.56 -37.68 -9.89
CA PHE A 186 -9.26 -37.87 -10.51
C PHE A 186 -9.25 -39.20 -11.26
N SER A 187 -8.24 -39.36 -12.09
CA SER A 187 -7.95 -40.60 -12.77
C SER A 187 -7.06 -41.52 -11.94
N TYR A 188 -7.33 -42.82 -11.96
CA TYR A 188 -6.58 -43.84 -11.23
C TYR A 188 -6.69 -45.19 -11.94
N ASP A 189 -5.69 -46.05 -11.79
CA ASP A 189 -5.68 -47.40 -12.36
C ASP A 189 -6.10 -47.41 -13.86
N ASP A 190 -7.18 -48.12 -14.23
CA ASP A 190 -7.74 -48.13 -15.59
C ASP A 190 -8.82 -47.04 -15.84
N MET A 191 -9.18 -46.29 -14.80
CA MET A 191 -10.12 -45.18 -14.84
C MET A 191 -9.36 -43.88 -15.20
N CYS A 192 -8.79 -43.85 -16.40
CA CYS A 192 -7.95 -42.75 -16.89
C CYS A 192 -8.11 -42.50 -18.40
N GLY A 193 -7.78 -41.28 -18.83
CA GLY A 193 -7.73 -40.87 -20.23
C GLY A 193 -9.03 -41.16 -20.99
N GLU A 194 -8.93 -41.92 -22.08
CA GLU A 194 -10.08 -42.22 -22.94
C GLU A 194 -11.15 -43.12 -22.30
N LYS A 195 -10.89 -43.72 -21.13
CA LYS A 195 -11.97 -44.32 -20.33
C LYS A 195 -13.05 -43.27 -19.99
N TRP A 196 -12.65 -42.01 -19.81
CA TRP A 196 -13.55 -40.88 -19.57
C TRP A 196 -14.13 -40.25 -20.84
N ARG A 197 -13.80 -40.78 -22.04
CA ARG A 197 -13.97 -40.06 -23.32
C ARG A 197 -13.33 -38.65 -23.23
N ALA A 198 -12.12 -38.57 -22.67
CA ALA A 198 -11.49 -37.31 -22.30
C ALA A 198 -11.26 -36.36 -23.49
N GLU A 199 -10.90 -36.87 -24.66
CA GLU A 199 -10.81 -36.04 -25.87
C GLU A 199 -12.15 -35.37 -26.21
N GLU A 200 -13.25 -36.13 -26.16
CA GLU A 200 -14.58 -35.58 -26.42
C GLU A 200 -14.97 -34.53 -25.37
N LEU A 201 -14.71 -34.82 -24.09
CA LEU A 201 -14.99 -33.92 -22.98
C LEU A 201 -14.27 -32.58 -23.17
N ILE A 202 -12.97 -32.61 -23.44
CA ILE A 202 -12.18 -31.39 -23.57
C ILE A 202 -12.54 -30.63 -24.85
N ARG A 203 -12.81 -31.31 -25.97
CA ARG A 203 -13.33 -30.63 -27.18
C ARG A 203 -14.62 -29.89 -26.90
N MET A 204 -15.53 -30.48 -26.12
CA MET A 204 -16.76 -29.81 -25.70
C MET A 204 -16.45 -28.63 -24.76
N VAL A 205 -15.60 -28.78 -23.75
CA VAL A 205 -15.23 -27.68 -22.84
C VAL A 205 -14.65 -26.50 -23.64
N ARG A 206 -13.68 -26.76 -24.51
CA ARG A 206 -13.01 -25.74 -25.34
C ARG A 206 -13.93 -25.07 -26.35
N MET A 207 -15.00 -25.75 -26.79
CA MET A 207 -16.02 -25.17 -27.67
C MET A 207 -16.79 -24.04 -26.98
N TYR A 208 -17.10 -24.17 -25.68
CA TYR A 208 -17.86 -23.16 -24.93
C TYR A 208 -16.97 -22.17 -24.17
N GLN A 209 -15.82 -22.64 -23.68
CA GLN A 209 -14.89 -21.87 -22.86
C GLN A 209 -13.46 -22.06 -23.41
N PRO A 210 -13.10 -21.40 -24.52
CA PRO A 210 -11.79 -21.57 -25.14
C PRO A 210 -10.63 -21.11 -24.27
N ASP A 211 -10.85 -20.25 -23.28
CA ASP A 211 -9.80 -19.68 -22.42
C ASP A 211 -9.68 -20.33 -21.03
N VAL A 212 -10.59 -21.25 -20.66
CA VAL A 212 -10.55 -21.89 -19.34
C VAL A 212 -9.25 -22.69 -19.18
N ILE A 213 -8.59 -22.64 -18.03
CA ILE A 213 -7.45 -23.53 -17.75
C ILE A 213 -7.92 -24.79 -17.03
N ILE A 214 -7.26 -25.92 -17.30
CA ILE A 214 -7.63 -27.24 -16.80
C ILE A 214 -6.40 -27.88 -16.17
N ASP A 215 -6.57 -28.62 -15.09
CA ASP A 215 -5.50 -29.41 -14.47
C ASP A 215 -5.20 -30.70 -15.26
N ASN A 216 -4.22 -31.48 -14.82
CA ASN A 216 -3.77 -32.68 -15.53
C ASN A 216 -4.47 -33.98 -15.09
N ARG A 217 -5.56 -33.92 -14.32
CA ARG A 217 -6.14 -35.11 -13.67
C ARG A 217 -7.06 -36.00 -14.51
N LEU A 218 -7.22 -35.69 -15.80
CA LEU A 218 -7.84 -36.61 -16.76
C LEU A 218 -6.91 -37.77 -17.17
N GLU A 219 -5.60 -37.65 -16.92
CA GLU A 219 -4.61 -38.69 -17.24
C GLU A 219 -3.53 -38.90 -16.19
N GLY A 220 -3.16 -37.89 -15.40
CA GLY A 220 -2.26 -38.03 -14.24
C GLY A 220 -3.02 -37.89 -12.91
N SER A 221 -2.40 -38.22 -11.77
CA SER A 221 -2.98 -37.92 -10.44
C SER A 221 -1.93 -37.99 -9.33
N GLY A 222 -0.98 -37.06 -9.34
CA GLY A 222 0.07 -36.96 -8.32
C GLY A 222 1.16 -38.04 -8.38
N GLU A 223 0.82 -39.26 -8.83
CA GLU A 223 1.75 -40.36 -9.07
C GLU A 223 2.58 -40.20 -10.36
N ASP A 224 2.01 -39.54 -11.36
CA ASP A 224 2.72 -39.02 -12.52
C ASP A 224 2.06 -37.72 -13.03
N HIS A 225 2.73 -37.05 -13.96
CA HIS A 225 2.26 -35.77 -14.52
C HIS A 225 1.38 -35.94 -15.77
N GLY A 226 1.17 -37.15 -16.28
CA GLY A 226 0.53 -37.38 -17.57
C GLY A 226 1.39 -36.92 -18.76
N SER A 227 0.75 -36.84 -19.91
CA SER A 227 1.33 -36.40 -21.19
C SER A 227 1.69 -34.91 -21.23
N ILE A 228 1.23 -34.07 -20.29
CA ILE A 228 1.64 -32.65 -20.21
C ILE A 228 3.17 -32.50 -20.09
N ALA A 229 3.83 -33.50 -19.51
CA ALA A 229 5.28 -33.56 -19.35
C ALA A 229 6.01 -34.21 -20.54
N THR A 230 5.32 -34.55 -21.61
CA THR A 230 5.89 -35.17 -22.82
C THR A 230 6.04 -34.14 -23.95
N ALA A 231 6.78 -34.51 -25.01
CA ALA A 231 6.93 -33.66 -26.19
C ALA A 231 5.63 -33.45 -26.98
N GLU A 232 4.68 -34.39 -26.89
CA GLU A 232 3.41 -34.39 -27.61
C GLU A 232 2.24 -34.54 -26.62
N PRO A 233 1.87 -33.48 -25.88
CA PRO A 233 0.76 -33.54 -24.94
C PRO A 233 -0.55 -33.88 -25.65
N SER A 234 -1.35 -34.75 -25.03
CA SER A 234 -2.70 -35.05 -25.47
C SER A 234 -3.60 -33.81 -25.38
N ILE A 235 -4.72 -33.79 -26.09
CA ILE A 235 -5.67 -32.67 -25.99
C ILE A 235 -6.26 -32.51 -24.57
N PHE A 236 -6.22 -33.58 -23.77
CA PHE A 236 -6.73 -33.63 -22.41
C PHE A 236 -5.60 -33.70 -21.36
N SER A 237 -4.38 -33.28 -21.72
CA SER A 237 -3.24 -33.29 -20.81
C SER A 237 -3.36 -32.32 -19.63
N GLY A 238 -4.30 -31.39 -19.72
CA GLY A 238 -4.33 -30.21 -18.87
C GLY A 238 -3.39 -29.12 -19.35
N ASP A 239 -3.55 -27.95 -18.74
CA ASP A 239 -2.76 -26.75 -18.92
C ASP A 239 -1.74 -26.57 -17.77
N PHE A 240 -1.93 -27.25 -16.64
CA PHE A 240 -0.99 -27.25 -15.52
C PHE A 240 -0.96 -28.59 -14.76
N ALA A 241 0.19 -28.90 -14.14
CA ALA A 241 0.34 -30.06 -13.27
C ALA A 241 -0.13 -29.75 -11.83
N SER A 242 -0.73 -30.72 -11.14
CA SER A 242 -1.35 -30.50 -9.82
C SER A 242 -0.73 -31.36 -8.69
N PRO A 243 0.53 -31.15 -8.28
CA PRO A 243 1.08 -31.85 -7.10
C PRO A 243 0.23 -31.56 -5.86
N GLU A 244 0.06 -32.58 -5.02
CA GLU A 244 -0.86 -32.54 -3.89
C GLU A 244 -0.13 -32.75 -2.57
N GLN A 245 -0.29 -31.82 -1.63
CA GLN A 245 0.25 -31.88 -0.25
C GLN A 245 1.80 -31.96 -0.15
N ILE A 246 2.49 -32.11 -1.28
CA ILE A 246 3.95 -32.14 -1.39
C ILE A 246 4.41 -31.14 -2.43
N ILE A 247 5.38 -30.30 -2.07
CA ILE A 247 6.03 -29.42 -3.02
C ILE A 247 7.12 -30.21 -3.76
N PRO A 248 7.10 -30.26 -5.11
CA PRO A 248 8.16 -30.87 -5.90
C PRO A 248 9.56 -30.40 -5.44
N PRO A 249 10.58 -31.27 -5.39
CA PRO A 249 11.93 -30.86 -5.01
C PRO A 249 12.49 -29.71 -5.87
N GLU A 250 12.15 -29.70 -7.16
CA GLU A 250 12.48 -28.69 -8.16
C GLU A 250 11.22 -28.29 -8.96
N GLY A 251 11.28 -27.22 -9.76
CA GLY A 251 10.18 -26.85 -10.65
C GLY A 251 9.89 -27.96 -11.67
N ILE A 252 8.61 -28.21 -11.95
CA ILE A 252 8.19 -29.27 -12.88
C ILE A 252 8.53 -28.86 -14.32
N ARG A 253 9.16 -29.78 -15.06
CA ARG A 253 9.61 -29.58 -16.43
C ARG A 253 9.14 -30.71 -17.34
N ASP A 254 8.98 -30.40 -18.63
CA ASP A 254 8.72 -31.40 -19.66
C ASP A 254 10.01 -32.17 -20.05
N GLN A 255 9.87 -33.17 -20.91
CA GLN A 255 11.00 -33.97 -21.42
C GLN A 255 12.08 -33.15 -22.14
N GLU A 256 11.76 -31.94 -22.60
CA GLU A 256 12.71 -31.02 -23.23
C GLU A 256 13.40 -30.09 -22.22
N GLY A 257 13.00 -30.17 -20.95
CA GLY A 257 13.53 -29.34 -19.86
C GLY A 257 12.83 -28.00 -19.70
N GLU A 258 11.72 -27.75 -20.42
CA GLU A 258 10.97 -26.50 -20.31
C GLU A 258 10.03 -26.54 -19.09
N LEU A 259 9.88 -25.41 -18.39
CA LEU A 259 8.97 -25.34 -17.23
C LEU A 259 7.52 -25.53 -17.66
N ILE A 260 6.79 -26.35 -16.92
CA ILE A 260 5.35 -26.53 -17.06
C ILE A 260 4.65 -25.72 -15.96
N PRO A 261 3.55 -25.03 -16.25
CA PRO A 261 2.67 -24.49 -15.21
C PRO A 261 2.30 -25.58 -14.20
N TRP A 262 2.39 -25.27 -12.91
CA TRP A 262 2.00 -26.23 -11.89
C TRP A 262 1.48 -25.52 -10.65
N GLU A 263 0.62 -26.21 -9.90
CA GLU A 263 -0.03 -25.70 -8.70
C GLU A 263 0.01 -26.73 -7.58
N LEU A 264 0.62 -26.37 -6.45
CA LEU A 264 0.43 -27.11 -5.22
C LEU A 264 -0.99 -26.90 -4.72
N CYS A 265 -1.76 -27.97 -4.61
CA CYS A 265 -2.95 -27.94 -3.76
C CYS A 265 -2.59 -28.40 -2.35
N ALA A 266 -2.92 -27.56 -1.35
CA ALA A 266 -2.56 -27.79 0.05
C ALA A 266 -3.71 -27.48 1.02
N THR A 267 -3.79 -28.28 2.08
CA THR A 267 -4.74 -28.13 3.19
C THR A 267 -4.18 -27.21 4.28
N MET A 268 -5.05 -26.45 4.96
CA MET A 268 -4.64 -25.67 6.14
C MET A 268 -4.49 -26.52 7.40
N ASN A 269 -5.32 -27.55 7.57
CA ASN A 269 -5.18 -28.61 8.57
C ASN A 269 -4.85 -29.94 7.85
N ASN A 270 -5.35 -31.09 8.28
CA ASN A 270 -5.13 -32.39 7.62
C ASN A 270 -6.33 -32.88 6.79
N HIS A 271 -7.33 -32.04 6.53
CA HIS A 271 -8.53 -32.41 5.78
C HIS A 271 -8.87 -31.38 4.70
N TRP A 272 -9.47 -31.84 3.60
CA TRP A 272 -10.02 -30.95 2.59
C TRP A 272 -11.40 -30.45 3.02
N GLY A 273 -12.34 -31.37 3.21
CA GLY A 273 -13.65 -31.11 3.79
C GLY A 273 -13.58 -30.82 5.29
N TYR A 274 -14.61 -30.16 5.82
CA TYR A 274 -14.67 -29.81 7.24
C TYR A 274 -14.53 -31.04 8.16
N CYS A 275 -13.66 -30.89 9.17
CA CYS A 275 -13.41 -31.91 10.18
C CYS A 275 -13.41 -31.26 11.57
N ASN A 276 -14.46 -31.49 12.37
CA ASN A 276 -14.68 -30.75 13.61
C ASN A 276 -13.69 -31.11 14.73
N PHE A 277 -12.93 -32.20 14.60
CA PHE A 277 -11.93 -32.62 15.58
C PHE A 277 -10.48 -32.43 15.12
N ASP A 278 -10.27 -31.89 13.91
CA ASP A 278 -8.94 -31.54 13.42
C ASP A 278 -8.63 -30.06 13.64
N HIS A 279 -7.97 -29.79 14.76
CA HIS A 279 -7.48 -28.46 15.13
C HIS A 279 -5.99 -28.28 14.81
N THR A 280 -5.38 -29.18 14.04
CA THR A 280 -3.94 -29.15 13.74
C THR A 280 -3.63 -28.26 12.53
N PHE A 281 -3.99 -26.98 12.65
CA PHE A 281 -3.76 -25.98 11.61
C PHE A 281 -2.27 -25.65 11.47
N LYS A 282 -1.79 -25.63 10.23
CA LYS A 282 -0.47 -25.11 9.84
C LYS A 282 -0.41 -23.62 10.16
N SER A 283 0.73 -23.13 10.65
CA SER A 283 0.90 -21.71 10.97
C SER A 283 0.91 -20.83 9.70
N SER A 284 0.51 -19.56 9.84
CA SER A 284 0.64 -18.57 8.77
C SER A 284 2.08 -18.45 8.27
N GLN A 285 3.05 -18.45 9.19
CA GLN A 285 4.49 -18.47 8.85
C GLN A 285 4.86 -19.65 7.95
N MET A 286 4.43 -20.87 8.29
CA MET A 286 4.70 -22.04 7.45
C MET A 286 4.08 -21.87 6.07
N LEU A 287 2.82 -21.44 5.99
CA LEU A 287 2.08 -21.31 4.74
C LEU A 287 2.65 -20.20 3.84
N ILE A 288 3.08 -19.06 4.40
CA ILE A 288 3.80 -18.00 3.67
C ILE A 288 5.08 -18.57 3.07
N ARG A 289 5.90 -19.25 3.88
CA ARG A 289 7.15 -19.87 3.41
C ARG A 289 6.90 -20.93 2.33
N LYS A 290 5.76 -21.62 2.36
CA LYS A 290 5.36 -22.58 1.33
C LYS A 290 4.88 -21.91 0.04
N LEU A 291 4.19 -20.78 0.12
CA LEU A 291 3.86 -19.95 -1.04
C LEU A 291 5.14 -19.44 -1.75
N VAL A 292 6.09 -18.93 -0.96
CA VAL A 292 7.42 -18.52 -1.45
C VAL A 292 8.16 -19.70 -2.06
N GLU A 293 8.13 -20.87 -1.42
CA GLU A 293 8.75 -22.07 -1.95
C GLU A 293 8.17 -22.47 -3.31
N CYS A 294 6.85 -22.46 -3.49
CA CYS A 294 6.20 -22.74 -4.77
C CYS A 294 6.63 -21.72 -5.83
N THR A 295 6.56 -20.43 -5.50
CA THR A 295 6.94 -19.33 -6.41
C THR A 295 8.42 -19.43 -6.84
N SER A 296 9.33 -19.74 -5.90
CA SER A 296 10.77 -19.93 -6.16
C SER A 296 11.07 -21.11 -7.09
N LYS A 297 10.11 -22.02 -7.24
CA LYS A 297 10.15 -23.20 -8.12
C LYS A 297 9.22 -23.02 -9.33
N GLY A 298 8.77 -21.79 -9.59
CA GLY A 298 7.98 -21.42 -10.76
C GLY A 298 6.52 -21.84 -10.69
N GLY A 299 6.03 -22.32 -9.55
CA GLY A 299 4.66 -22.81 -9.39
C GLY A 299 3.74 -21.90 -8.59
N ASN A 300 2.48 -22.32 -8.56
CA ASN A 300 1.41 -21.72 -7.80
C ASN A 300 1.15 -22.50 -6.51
N MET A 301 0.41 -21.88 -5.59
CA MET A 301 -0.18 -22.55 -4.44
C MET A 301 -1.67 -22.20 -4.37
N ILE A 302 -2.51 -23.22 -4.27
CA ILE A 302 -3.92 -23.09 -3.92
C ILE A 302 -4.12 -23.66 -2.51
N LEU A 303 -4.65 -22.84 -1.60
CA LEU A 303 -4.77 -23.17 -0.19
C LEU A 303 -6.23 -23.44 0.18
N ASN A 304 -6.50 -24.62 0.74
CA ASN A 304 -7.84 -25.10 1.02
C ASN A 304 -8.44 -24.59 2.32
N VAL A 305 -9.72 -24.23 2.27
CA VAL A 305 -10.63 -24.12 3.41
C VAL A 305 -11.76 -25.14 3.26
N GLY A 306 -12.18 -25.73 4.39
CA GLY A 306 -13.36 -26.60 4.48
C GLY A 306 -14.44 -25.93 5.32
N PRO A 307 -15.42 -25.23 4.71
CA PRO A 307 -16.52 -24.61 5.45
C PRO A 307 -17.38 -25.62 6.21
N ASP A 308 -17.92 -25.22 7.36
CA ASP A 308 -18.82 -26.06 8.15
C ASP A 308 -20.18 -26.29 7.44
N ALA A 309 -21.02 -27.16 8.01
CA ALA A 309 -22.33 -27.48 7.44
C ALA A 309 -23.30 -26.27 7.35
N LYS A 310 -23.03 -25.19 8.10
CA LYS A 310 -23.84 -23.96 8.05
C LYS A 310 -23.35 -22.99 6.97
N GLY A 311 -22.14 -23.16 6.45
CA GLY A 311 -21.54 -22.27 5.47
C GLY A 311 -20.52 -21.29 6.05
N ASN A 312 -20.01 -21.53 7.26
CA ASN A 312 -18.96 -20.69 7.86
C ASN A 312 -17.57 -21.28 7.57
N ILE A 313 -16.62 -20.45 7.13
CA ILE A 313 -15.21 -20.82 7.13
C ILE A 313 -14.71 -20.88 8.59
N PRO A 314 -14.00 -21.95 9.02
CA PRO A 314 -13.52 -22.08 10.39
C PRO A 314 -12.71 -20.87 10.86
N CYS A 315 -12.89 -20.45 12.11
CA CYS A 315 -12.30 -19.20 12.60
C CYS A 315 -10.75 -19.22 12.61
N GLU A 316 -10.14 -20.40 12.80
CA GLU A 316 -8.70 -20.59 12.67
C GLU A 316 -8.22 -20.34 11.24
N SER A 317 -8.99 -20.81 10.24
CA SER A 317 -8.69 -20.55 8.82
C SER A 317 -8.78 -19.06 8.53
N VAL A 318 -9.83 -18.37 9.02
CA VAL A 318 -9.99 -16.92 8.87
C VAL A 318 -8.80 -16.16 9.47
N ARG A 319 -8.39 -16.51 10.70
CA ARG A 319 -7.25 -15.86 11.37
C ARG A 319 -5.96 -16.01 10.56
N ILE A 320 -5.65 -17.23 10.14
CA ILE A 320 -4.43 -17.54 9.39
C ILE A 320 -4.43 -16.82 8.03
N LEU A 321 -5.55 -16.81 7.31
CA LEU A 321 -5.69 -16.09 6.03
C LEU A 321 -5.50 -14.59 6.19
N LYS A 322 -6.00 -13.98 7.27
CA LYS A 322 -5.77 -12.57 7.58
C LYS A 322 -4.30 -12.27 7.90
N GLU A 323 -3.62 -13.14 8.64
CA GLU A 323 -2.18 -13.02 8.90
C GLU A 323 -1.36 -13.11 7.59
N ILE A 324 -1.73 -14.03 6.68
CA ILE A 324 -1.14 -14.10 5.33
C ILE A 324 -1.40 -12.81 4.56
N GLY A 325 -2.63 -12.27 4.61
CA GLY A 325 -3.00 -11.01 3.96
C GLY A 325 -2.16 -9.81 4.41
N VAL A 326 -1.86 -9.72 5.71
CA VAL A 326 -0.97 -8.67 6.24
C VAL A 326 0.43 -8.76 5.63
N TRP A 327 0.97 -9.97 5.49
CA TRP A 327 2.28 -10.19 4.85
C TRP A 327 2.22 -9.91 3.34
N MET A 328 1.19 -10.41 2.63
CA MET A 328 1.00 -10.19 1.19
C MET A 328 0.85 -8.70 0.84
N LYS A 329 0.27 -7.87 1.72
CA LYS A 329 0.17 -6.42 1.50
C LYS A 329 1.53 -5.73 1.47
N LYS A 330 2.50 -6.21 2.26
CA LYS A 330 3.85 -5.66 2.34
C LYS A 330 4.79 -6.24 1.29
N ASN A 331 4.65 -7.53 1.00
CA ASN A 331 5.64 -8.29 0.25
C ASN A 331 5.10 -8.93 -1.04
N GLY A 332 3.84 -8.69 -1.40
CA GLY A 332 3.20 -9.34 -2.55
C GLY A 332 3.91 -9.09 -3.90
N GLU A 333 4.69 -8.02 -4.02
CA GLU A 333 5.54 -7.75 -5.19
C GLU A 333 6.54 -8.88 -5.47
N SER A 334 7.01 -9.60 -4.44
CA SER A 334 7.94 -10.72 -4.60
C SER A 334 7.24 -12.06 -4.91
N ILE A 335 5.90 -12.06 -4.96
CA ILE A 335 5.07 -13.21 -5.32
C ILE A 335 4.46 -13.02 -6.70
N TYR A 336 3.65 -11.98 -6.91
CA TYR A 336 2.87 -11.83 -8.14
C TYR A 336 3.76 -11.61 -9.37
N GLY A 337 3.59 -12.44 -10.39
CA GLY A 337 4.41 -12.42 -11.61
C GLY A 337 5.88 -12.80 -11.42
N ASN A 338 6.27 -13.30 -10.23
CA ASN A 338 7.62 -13.80 -9.99
C ASN A 338 7.74 -15.27 -10.38
N THR A 339 8.96 -15.74 -10.64
CA THR A 339 9.28 -17.11 -11.02
C THR A 339 10.63 -17.53 -10.43
N ILE A 340 11.15 -18.67 -10.90
CA ILE A 340 12.46 -19.23 -10.53
C ILE A 340 13.57 -18.20 -10.74
N CYS A 341 14.41 -18.05 -9.71
CA CYS A 341 15.69 -17.34 -9.82
C CYS A 341 16.79 -18.34 -10.18
N GLU A 342 17.64 -18.01 -11.17
CA GLU A 342 18.72 -18.90 -11.62
C GLU A 342 19.90 -18.97 -10.63
N ARG A 343 19.87 -18.17 -9.54
CA ARG A 343 20.90 -18.21 -8.50
C ARG A 343 20.70 -19.42 -7.58
N PRO A 344 21.79 -19.96 -7.00
CA PRO A 344 21.70 -21.07 -6.05
C PRO A 344 20.78 -20.73 -4.88
N LYS A 345 20.01 -21.72 -4.41
CA LYS A 345 19.17 -21.56 -3.21
C LYS A 345 20.07 -21.18 -2.02
N PRO A 346 19.82 -20.05 -1.33
CA PRO A 346 20.60 -19.65 -0.17
C PRO A 346 20.28 -20.54 1.04
N GLU A 347 21.21 -20.61 1.99
CA GLU A 347 21.01 -21.37 3.24
C GLU A 347 19.92 -20.75 4.12
N TRP A 348 19.86 -19.42 4.18
CA TRP A 348 18.95 -18.66 5.05
C TRP A 348 17.52 -18.52 4.51
N GLY A 349 17.22 -19.03 3.31
CA GLY A 349 15.87 -18.88 2.73
C GLY A 349 15.77 -19.19 1.24
N ARG A 350 15.18 -18.27 0.46
CA ARG A 350 14.86 -18.48 -0.97
C ARG A 350 15.00 -17.21 -1.80
N TYR A 351 15.11 -17.39 -3.12
CA TYR A 351 14.97 -16.31 -4.09
C TYR A 351 13.72 -16.49 -4.95
N THR A 352 13.07 -15.38 -5.27
CA THR A 352 12.12 -15.26 -6.38
C THR A 352 12.60 -14.17 -7.34
N GLN A 353 12.19 -14.22 -8.59
CA GLN A 353 12.66 -13.28 -9.60
C GLN A 353 11.52 -12.80 -10.52
N LYS A 354 11.49 -11.51 -10.83
CA LYS A 354 10.61 -10.92 -11.84
C LYS A 354 11.41 -10.00 -12.73
N GLY A 355 11.58 -10.38 -14.00
CA GLY A 355 12.48 -9.65 -14.89
C GLY A 355 13.91 -9.73 -14.37
N ASP A 356 14.51 -8.57 -14.14
CA ASP A 356 15.86 -8.49 -13.58
C ASP A 356 15.82 -8.38 -12.03
N VAL A 357 14.67 -8.07 -11.40
CA VAL A 357 14.58 -7.94 -9.93
C VAL A 357 14.72 -9.29 -9.27
N ILE A 358 15.64 -9.40 -8.30
CA ILE A 358 15.75 -10.56 -7.42
C ILE A 358 15.21 -10.18 -6.04
N TYR A 359 14.29 -10.99 -5.52
CA TYR A 359 13.81 -10.88 -4.15
C TYR A 359 14.41 -11.97 -3.28
N ALA A 360 15.07 -11.56 -2.21
CA ALA A 360 15.68 -12.41 -1.19
C ALA A 360 14.70 -12.60 -0.03
N HIS A 361 14.15 -13.80 0.12
CA HIS A 361 13.27 -14.18 1.21
C HIS A 361 14.08 -14.80 2.35
N VAL A 362 14.27 -14.06 3.44
CA VAL A 362 15.12 -14.43 4.58
C VAL A 362 14.29 -15.03 5.70
N PHE A 363 14.48 -16.34 5.92
CA PHE A 363 13.73 -17.15 6.88
C PHE A 363 14.50 -17.44 8.17
N GLU A 364 15.82 -17.37 8.11
CA GLU A 364 16.74 -17.73 9.18
C GLU A 364 17.79 -16.64 9.38
N GLU A 365 18.14 -16.36 10.63
CA GLU A 365 19.17 -15.38 10.96
C GLU A 365 20.58 -15.86 10.57
N ALA A 366 21.42 -14.92 10.15
CA ALA A 366 22.85 -15.17 9.94
C ALA A 366 23.68 -14.65 11.13
N LEU A 367 24.75 -15.37 11.47
CA LEU A 367 25.81 -14.85 12.34
C LEU A 367 26.75 -13.99 11.50
N GLY A 368 26.87 -12.70 11.82
CA GLY A 368 27.69 -11.78 11.02
C GLY A 368 26.89 -11.15 9.88
N ALA A 369 27.60 -10.68 8.85
CA ALA A 369 27.00 -10.25 7.59
C ALA A 369 26.43 -11.47 6.84
N MET A 370 25.26 -11.31 6.22
CA MET A 370 24.59 -12.40 5.50
C MET A 370 25.06 -12.45 4.03
N PRO A 371 25.60 -13.58 3.55
CA PRO A 371 26.01 -13.72 2.15
C PRO A 371 24.80 -13.86 1.23
N LEU A 372 24.81 -13.13 0.12
CA LEU A 372 23.85 -13.29 -0.98
C LEU A 372 24.40 -14.30 -1.98
N TYR A 373 24.00 -15.56 -1.82
CA TYR A 373 24.53 -16.66 -2.62
C TYR A 373 24.30 -16.45 -4.12
N GLY A 374 25.39 -16.53 -4.89
CA GLY A 374 25.39 -16.36 -6.33
C GLY A 374 25.25 -14.91 -6.81
N ILE A 375 25.27 -13.91 -5.92
CA ILE A 375 25.28 -12.49 -6.28
C ILE A 375 26.65 -11.93 -5.91
N THR A 376 27.39 -11.38 -6.88
CA THR A 376 28.71 -10.79 -6.59
C THR A 376 28.60 -9.36 -6.04
N PRO A 377 29.61 -8.84 -5.33
CA PRO A 377 29.60 -7.46 -4.83
C PRO A 377 29.40 -6.41 -5.93
N GLU A 378 29.81 -6.69 -7.16
CA GLU A 378 29.63 -5.82 -8.34
C GLU A 378 28.20 -5.89 -8.90
N GLU A 379 27.50 -7.02 -8.73
CA GLU A 379 26.09 -7.17 -9.10
C GLU A 379 25.14 -6.53 -8.06
N LEU A 380 25.64 -6.27 -6.85
CA LEU A 380 24.90 -5.65 -5.76
C LEU A 380 25.12 -4.14 -5.72
N ASP A 381 24.16 -3.37 -6.23
CA ASP A 381 24.19 -1.89 -6.17
C ASP A 381 23.57 -1.41 -4.85
N VAL A 382 22.24 -1.49 -4.75
CA VAL A 382 21.45 -1.16 -3.56
C VAL A 382 20.48 -2.29 -3.25
N VAL A 383 20.27 -2.52 -1.96
CA VAL A 383 19.30 -3.49 -1.45
C VAL A 383 18.29 -2.75 -0.61
N TYR A 384 17.01 -3.07 -0.76
CA TYR A 384 15.95 -2.46 0.03
C TYR A 384 15.20 -3.52 0.83
N TYR A 385 14.70 -3.14 2.00
CA TYR A 385 13.61 -3.87 2.62
C TYR A 385 12.34 -3.66 1.78
N LEU A 386 11.76 -4.74 1.27
CA LEU A 386 10.58 -4.63 0.40
C LEU A 386 9.39 -4.02 1.15
N ALA A 387 9.25 -4.34 2.44
CA ALA A 387 8.09 -3.98 3.24
C ALA A 387 7.89 -2.47 3.45
N ASP A 388 8.96 -1.67 3.44
CA ASP A 388 8.90 -0.22 3.68
C ASP A 388 9.74 0.61 2.70
N GLY A 389 10.51 -0.03 1.82
CA GLY A 389 11.38 0.61 0.84
C GLY A 389 12.65 1.22 1.44
N SER A 390 12.95 0.98 2.71
CA SER A 390 14.17 1.50 3.34
C SER A 390 15.40 0.78 2.80
N GLU A 391 16.48 1.53 2.61
CA GLU A 391 17.76 0.99 2.15
C GLU A 391 18.39 0.10 3.23
N MET A 392 18.96 -1.01 2.79
CA MET A 392 19.70 -1.96 3.62
C MET A 392 21.20 -1.77 3.43
N ASN A 393 21.93 -1.84 4.54
CA ASN A 393 23.37 -1.71 4.53
C ASN A 393 24.04 -2.89 3.82
N ARG A 394 25.04 -2.57 2.99
CA ARG A 394 25.97 -3.59 2.51
C ARG A 394 26.86 -4.08 3.67
N GLY A 395 27.19 -5.36 3.63
CA GLY A 395 27.87 -6.11 4.68
C GLY A 395 29.38 -6.26 4.47
N GLU A 396 30.01 -5.47 3.59
CA GLU A 396 31.46 -5.53 3.42
C GLU A 396 32.18 -4.99 4.66
N ALA A 397 32.96 -5.86 5.29
CA ALA A 397 33.65 -5.63 6.56
C ALA A 397 34.98 -6.38 6.58
N TRP A 398 35.80 -6.12 7.59
CA TRP A 398 37.14 -6.72 7.74
C TRP A 398 37.13 -8.27 7.74
N ASN A 399 36.04 -8.89 8.19
CA ASN A 399 35.85 -10.34 8.25
C ASN A 399 35.18 -10.93 7.00
N THR A 400 34.76 -10.13 6.02
CA THR A 400 34.20 -10.59 4.73
C THR A 400 35.17 -10.44 3.56
N VAL A 401 36.31 -9.75 3.75
CA VAL A 401 37.33 -9.48 2.71
C VAL A 401 37.85 -10.72 1.98
N GLN A 402 37.84 -11.90 2.62
CA GLN A 402 38.30 -13.15 2.02
C GLN A 402 37.28 -13.78 1.04
N PHE A 403 36.03 -13.29 1.02
CA PHE A 403 34.92 -13.85 0.24
C PHE A 403 34.51 -12.91 -0.90
N GLN A 404 35.46 -12.60 -1.77
CA GLN A 404 35.28 -11.58 -2.82
C GLN A 404 34.24 -11.95 -3.89
N GLU A 405 33.84 -13.22 -3.96
CA GLU A 405 32.86 -13.72 -4.94
C GLU A 405 31.40 -13.63 -4.45
N SER A 406 31.15 -13.10 -3.25
CA SER A 406 29.80 -12.99 -2.69
C SER A 406 29.55 -11.60 -2.15
N ALA A 407 28.41 -11.03 -2.51
CA ALA A 407 27.91 -9.83 -1.86
C ALA A 407 27.39 -10.16 -0.46
N PHE A 408 27.48 -9.19 0.45
CA PHE A 408 27.02 -9.34 1.82
C PHE A 408 26.09 -8.21 2.18
N VAL A 409 25.17 -8.46 3.09
CA VAL A 409 24.23 -7.46 3.62
C VAL A 409 24.14 -7.54 5.15
N SER A 410 23.78 -6.44 5.82
CA SER A 410 23.64 -6.35 7.28
C SER A 410 22.36 -5.62 7.69
N PHE A 411 21.68 -6.06 8.76
CA PHE A 411 20.45 -5.42 9.25
C PHE A 411 20.72 -4.24 10.22
N GLY A 412 21.95 -4.08 10.71
CA GLY A 412 22.32 -3.01 11.65
C GLY A 412 23.34 -2.01 11.09
N GLU A 413 23.57 -0.92 11.82
CA GLU A 413 24.63 0.07 11.51
C GLU A 413 26.03 -0.56 11.53
N ASN A 414 26.21 -1.60 12.33
CA ASN A 414 27.42 -2.37 12.34
C ASN A 414 27.33 -3.46 11.24
N PRO A 415 28.22 -3.46 10.23
CA PRO A 415 28.14 -4.34 9.07
C PRO A 415 28.31 -5.84 9.40
N VAL A 416 28.57 -6.19 10.67
CA VAL A 416 28.65 -7.58 11.14
C VAL A 416 27.41 -8.04 11.94
N PHE A 417 26.28 -7.34 11.91
CA PHE A 417 25.08 -7.71 12.68
C PHE A 417 23.82 -7.85 11.82
N THR A 418 23.38 -9.10 11.65
CA THR A 418 22.17 -9.49 10.88
C THR A 418 21.14 -10.22 11.77
N TYR A 419 21.14 -9.89 13.07
CA TYR A 419 20.23 -10.45 14.08
C TYR A 419 19.63 -9.32 14.96
N PRO A 420 18.33 -9.37 15.30
CA PRO A 420 17.30 -10.32 14.83
C PRO A 420 16.80 -10.02 13.40
N LEU A 421 16.03 -10.93 12.78
CA LEU A 421 15.28 -10.62 11.55
C LEU A 421 14.26 -9.49 11.82
N PRO A 422 14.14 -8.48 10.94
CA PRO A 422 13.09 -7.47 11.02
C PRO A 422 11.67 -8.05 10.98
N ASP A 423 11.44 -9.06 10.13
CA ASP A 423 10.24 -9.89 10.13
C ASP A 423 10.65 -11.36 10.31
N GLN A 424 10.29 -11.95 11.45
CA GLN A 424 10.58 -13.35 11.77
C GLN A 424 9.79 -14.34 10.89
N THR A 425 8.71 -13.89 10.26
CA THR A 425 7.97 -14.73 9.32
C THR A 425 8.78 -14.92 8.05
N ASP A 426 9.10 -13.80 7.40
CA ASP A 426 9.90 -13.72 6.20
C ASP A 426 10.31 -12.26 5.95
N THR A 427 11.60 -11.97 6.12
CA THR A 427 12.19 -10.67 5.79
C THR A 427 12.53 -10.65 4.31
N VAL A 428 11.87 -9.80 3.53
CA VAL A 428 12.06 -9.77 2.07
C VAL A 428 12.94 -8.58 1.68
N LEU A 429 14.04 -8.87 1.01
CA LEU A 429 14.93 -7.86 0.43
C LEU A 429 14.73 -7.80 -1.08
N LYS A 430 14.80 -6.61 -1.64
CA LYS A 430 14.72 -6.35 -3.08
C LYS A 430 16.09 -5.91 -3.57
N ASN A 431 16.69 -6.70 -4.47
CA ASN A 431 17.88 -6.33 -5.22
C ASN A 431 17.48 -5.93 -6.64
N CYS A 432 17.80 -4.69 -7.03
CA CYS A 432 17.57 -4.19 -8.38
C CYS A 432 18.91 -4.14 -9.13
N PRO A 433 19.15 -5.02 -10.12
CA PRO A 433 20.35 -4.92 -10.94
C PRO A 433 20.36 -3.64 -11.79
N GLU A 434 21.55 -3.18 -12.13
CA GLU A 434 21.84 -1.96 -12.92
C GLU A 434 21.03 -1.86 -14.24
N LYS A 435 20.69 -3.00 -14.85
CA LYS A 435 19.90 -3.09 -16.09
C LYS A 435 18.42 -2.77 -15.91
N GLU A 436 17.84 -3.03 -14.75
CA GLU A 436 16.46 -2.66 -14.47
C GLU A 436 16.34 -1.20 -14.08
N ARG A 437 17.37 -0.63 -13.46
CA ARG A 437 17.57 0.83 -13.40
C ARG A 437 17.56 1.43 -14.81
N SER A 438 18.11 0.73 -15.81
CA SER A 438 18.08 1.13 -17.23
C SER A 438 16.70 0.98 -17.89
N ARG A 439 15.86 0.07 -17.40
CA ARG A 439 14.52 -0.24 -17.92
C ARG A 439 13.40 0.53 -17.21
N GLN A 440 13.55 0.86 -15.93
CA GLN A 440 12.81 1.95 -15.27
C GLN A 440 13.27 3.32 -15.79
N ARG A 441 14.55 3.50 -16.17
CA ARG A 441 15.01 4.66 -16.97
C ARG A 441 14.44 4.73 -18.38
N LEU A 442 13.73 3.70 -18.88
CA LEU A 442 12.92 3.86 -20.10
C LEU A 442 11.65 4.70 -19.84
N MET A 443 11.35 5.03 -18.58
CA MET A 443 10.55 6.21 -18.23
C MET A 443 11.55 7.37 -18.12
N GLY A 444 11.47 8.33 -19.04
CA GLY A 444 12.48 9.38 -19.17
C GLY A 444 12.71 10.13 -17.85
N LYS A 445 13.94 10.62 -17.66
CA LYS A 445 14.30 11.51 -16.55
C LYS A 445 13.27 12.65 -16.43
N ILE A 446 12.65 12.80 -15.26
CA ILE A 446 11.68 13.86 -15.03
C ILE A 446 12.40 15.21 -15.02
N THR A 447 11.94 16.12 -15.87
CA THR A 447 12.49 17.46 -16.02
C THR A 447 11.58 18.48 -15.35
N ALA A 448 12.17 19.52 -14.77
CA ALA A 448 11.44 20.58 -14.07
C ALA A 448 11.95 21.98 -14.38
N ILE A 449 11.03 22.93 -14.36
CA ILE A 449 11.33 24.35 -14.27
C ILE A 449 11.27 24.79 -12.79
N LEU A 450 12.23 25.61 -12.35
CA LEU A 450 12.25 26.17 -11.01
C LEU A 450 11.78 27.63 -11.01
N ILE A 451 10.71 27.93 -10.30
CA ILE A 451 10.17 29.29 -10.12
C ILE A 451 10.36 29.70 -8.66
N GLY A 452 11.30 30.63 -8.42
CA GLY A 452 11.74 31.03 -7.08
C GLY A 452 12.90 30.17 -6.57
N ALA A 453 14.11 30.71 -6.63
CA ALA A 453 15.36 30.04 -6.25
C ALA A 453 15.85 30.46 -4.85
N GLY A 454 14.90 30.74 -3.95
CA GLY A 454 15.17 31.07 -2.55
C GLY A 454 15.51 29.84 -1.70
N LEU A 455 15.37 29.97 -0.39
CA LEU A 455 15.69 28.91 0.58
C LEU A 455 15.04 27.56 0.22
N ARG A 456 13.72 27.56 -0.02
CA ARG A 456 12.98 26.33 -0.31
C ARG A 456 13.26 25.82 -1.73
N GLY A 457 13.01 26.65 -2.74
CA GLY A 457 13.19 26.23 -4.13
C GLY A 457 14.62 25.86 -4.49
N GLY A 458 15.61 26.69 -4.14
CA GLY A 458 17.01 26.48 -4.53
C GLY A 458 17.80 25.52 -3.64
N HIS A 459 17.57 25.53 -2.32
CA HIS A 459 18.40 24.77 -1.37
C HIS A 459 17.71 23.54 -0.76
N VAL A 460 16.41 23.34 -0.99
CA VAL A 460 15.68 22.16 -0.49
C VAL A 460 15.13 21.31 -1.63
N TYR A 461 14.39 21.89 -2.57
CA TYR A 461 13.76 21.08 -3.63
C TYR A 461 14.64 20.91 -4.86
N ALA A 462 15.33 21.96 -5.30
CA ALA A 462 16.24 21.83 -6.42
C ALA A 462 17.43 20.93 -6.06
N SER A 463 17.91 20.92 -4.81
CA SER A 463 19.00 20.03 -4.37
C SER A 463 18.69 18.55 -4.57
N TYR A 464 17.41 18.15 -4.56
CA TYR A 464 16.99 16.81 -4.94
C TYR A 464 17.53 16.39 -6.32
N ALA A 465 17.57 17.30 -7.30
CA ALA A 465 18.15 17.04 -8.62
C ALA A 465 19.68 16.86 -8.62
N LEU A 466 20.38 17.29 -7.57
CA LEU A 466 21.82 17.10 -7.40
C LEU A 466 22.12 15.76 -6.73
N GLU A 467 21.26 15.37 -5.80
CA GLU A 467 21.33 14.09 -5.07
C GLU A 467 20.82 12.93 -5.94
N HIS A 468 19.81 13.19 -6.78
CA HIS A 468 19.17 12.21 -7.69
C HIS A 468 19.24 12.65 -9.16
N PRO A 469 20.44 12.87 -9.73
CA PRO A 469 20.62 13.43 -11.08
C PRO A 469 20.19 12.50 -12.21
N ASP A 470 19.85 11.25 -11.92
CA ASP A 470 19.33 10.27 -12.88
C ASP A 470 17.80 10.24 -12.94
N GLU A 471 17.13 10.71 -11.87
CA GLU A 471 15.67 10.71 -11.74
C GLU A 471 15.08 12.08 -12.08
N PHE A 472 15.77 13.17 -11.70
CA PHE A 472 15.22 14.53 -11.74
C PHE A 472 16.22 15.56 -12.29
N GLN A 473 15.76 16.53 -13.09
CA GLN A 473 16.57 17.63 -13.61
C GLN A 473 15.89 18.98 -13.49
N ILE A 474 16.61 20.02 -13.06
CA ILE A 474 16.18 21.40 -13.28
C ILE A 474 16.72 21.87 -14.64
N VAL A 475 15.83 22.19 -15.58
CA VAL A 475 16.19 22.58 -16.96
C VAL A 475 16.07 24.07 -17.25
N ALA A 476 15.34 24.80 -16.40
CA ALA A 476 15.21 26.26 -16.46
C ALA A 476 14.95 26.84 -15.07
N VAL A 477 15.31 28.11 -14.89
CA VAL A 477 15.10 28.83 -13.62
C VAL A 477 14.56 30.24 -13.87
N ALA A 478 13.52 30.61 -13.11
CA ALA A 478 13.00 31.97 -13.01
C ALA A 478 13.28 32.51 -11.60
N GLU A 479 14.17 33.49 -11.50
CA GLU A 479 14.55 34.13 -10.23
C GLU A 479 14.94 35.60 -10.50
N PRO A 480 14.27 36.60 -9.90
CA PRO A 480 14.58 38.00 -10.14
C PRO A 480 15.96 38.43 -9.62
N ASP A 481 16.45 37.85 -8.52
CA ASP A 481 17.78 38.13 -8.01
C ASP A 481 18.86 37.52 -8.93
N ILE A 482 19.64 38.37 -9.59
CA ILE A 482 20.64 37.93 -10.56
C ILE A 482 21.74 37.05 -9.94
N ALA A 483 22.11 37.29 -8.67
CA ALA A 483 23.15 36.52 -8.01
C ALA A 483 22.65 35.11 -7.69
N ARG A 484 21.43 34.98 -7.14
CA ARG A 484 20.80 33.69 -6.88
C ARG A 484 20.51 32.93 -8.17
N ARG A 485 19.99 33.61 -9.19
CA ARG A 485 19.71 33.02 -10.51
C ARG A 485 20.97 32.41 -11.11
N LYS A 486 22.09 33.17 -11.12
CA LYS A 486 23.38 32.69 -11.62
C LYS A 486 23.94 31.53 -10.78
N GLN A 487 23.79 31.60 -9.45
CA GLN A 487 24.26 30.54 -8.55
C GLN A 487 23.54 29.21 -8.82
N ILE A 488 22.20 29.22 -8.84
CA ILE A 488 21.41 28.02 -9.11
C ILE A 488 21.60 27.54 -10.54
N ALA A 489 21.67 28.44 -11.53
CA ALA A 489 21.96 28.06 -12.90
C ALA A 489 23.32 27.37 -13.06
N ALA A 490 24.36 27.87 -12.38
CA ALA A 490 25.66 27.21 -12.36
C ALA A 490 25.62 25.84 -11.68
N LEU A 491 24.91 25.72 -10.55
CA LEU A 491 24.79 24.49 -9.76
C LEU A 491 24.10 23.37 -10.56
N HIS A 492 23.03 23.71 -11.29
CA HIS A 492 22.24 22.76 -12.08
C HIS A 492 22.62 22.71 -13.56
N LYS A 493 23.66 23.44 -13.98
CA LYS A 493 24.13 23.53 -15.37
C LYS A 493 23.03 23.99 -16.35
N ILE A 494 22.24 25.00 -15.95
CA ILE A 494 21.15 25.56 -16.74
C ILE A 494 21.72 26.51 -17.82
N PRO A 495 21.44 26.30 -19.12
CA PRO A 495 21.89 27.18 -20.21
C PRO A 495 21.41 28.63 -20.04
N GLU A 496 22.16 29.60 -20.57
CA GLU A 496 21.86 31.03 -20.39
C GLU A 496 20.49 31.41 -21.00
N GLU A 497 20.11 30.78 -22.11
CA GLU A 497 18.80 30.91 -22.75
C GLU A 497 17.62 30.41 -21.89
N ASN A 498 17.90 29.59 -20.88
CA ASN A 498 16.91 29.03 -19.95
C ASN A 498 16.94 29.69 -18.56
N GLN A 499 17.60 30.84 -18.44
CA GLN A 499 17.65 31.65 -17.23
C GLN A 499 16.78 32.91 -17.39
N TYR A 500 15.72 33.02 -16.60
CA TYR A 500 14.73 34.07 -16.73
C TYR A 500 14.68 34.96 -15.49
N GLU A 501 14.49 36.26 -15.69
CA GLU A 501 14.36 37.22 -14.59
C GLU A 501 12.96 37.22 -13.93
N SER A 502 11.99 36.52 -14.51
CA SER A 502 10.63 36.46 -14.01
C SER A 502 9.93 35.18 -14.49
N TYR A 503 8.93 34.72 -13.73
CA TYR A 503 8.19 33.50 -14.08
C TYR A 503 7.31 33.70 -15.33
N GLU A 504 6.82 34.91 -15.57
CA GLU A 504 6.00 35.25 -16.73
C GLU A 504 6.79 35.07 -18.02
N LYS A 505 8.06 35.52 -18.06
CA LYS A 505 8.92 35.32 -19.23
C LYS A 505 9.19 33.84 -19.50
N LEU A 506 9.37 33.05 -18.44
CA LEU A 506 9.61 31.61 -18.53
C LEU A 506 8.35 30.86 -18.99
N LEU A 507 7.19 31.12 -18.37
CA LEU A 507 5.92 30.45 -18.65
C LEU A 507 5.23 30.95 -19.94
N GLN A 508 5.70 32.05 -20.54
CA GLN A 508 5.30 32.44 -21.90
C GLN A 508 5.87 31.52 -22.98
N LYS A 509 6.97 30.81 -22.72
CA LYS A 509 7.57 29.84 -23.64
C LYS A 509 6.72 28.57 -23.74
N GLU A 510 6.98 27.76 -24.78
CA GLU A 510 6.39 26.44 -24.88
C GLU A 510 6.81 25.56 -23.70
N CYS A 511 5.98 24.56 -23.36
CA CYS A 511 6.27 23.63 -22.28
C CYS A 511 7.59 22.91 -22.57
N MET A 512 8.57 23.07 -21.67
CA MET A 512 9.95 22.58 -21.86
C MET A 512 10.37 21.56 -20.80
N ALA A 513 9.47 21.21 -19.90
CA ALA A 513 9.72 20.28 -18.81
C ALA A 513 8.42 19.58 -18.39
N ASP A 514 8.52 18.50 -17.61
CA ASP A 514 7.37 17.72 -17.14
C ASP A 514 6.61 18.43 -16.01
N CYS A 515 7.34 19.12 -15.14
CA CYS A 515 6.74 19.81 -14.00
C CYS A 515 7.34 21.20 -13.68
N ALA A 516 6.64 21.94 -12.83
CA ALA A 516 7.06 23.24 -12.31
C ALA A 516 7.12 23.18 -10.78
N LEU A 517 8.27 23.59 -10.24
CA LEU A 517 8.44 23.83 -8.80
C LEU A 517 8.15 25.31 -8.54
N VAL A 518 7.02 25.61 -7.91
CA VAL A 518 6.62 26.99 -7.57
C VAL A 518 6.92 27.27 -6.10
N CYS A 519 7.97 28.07 -5.87
CA CYS A 519 8.56 28.36 -4.56
C CYS A 519 8.68 29.88 -4.31
N THR A 520 7.72 30.65 -4.84
CA THR A 520 7.65 32.10 -4.64
C THR A 520 7.13 32.45 -3.23
N GLN A 521 6.88 33.73 -2.94
CA GLN A 521 6.17 34.08 -1.71
C GLN A 521 4.69 33.70 -1.83
N ASP A 522 4.03 33.48 -0.70
CA ASP A 522 2.67 32.95 -0.58
C ASP A 522 1.61 33.70 -1.40
N GLN A 523 1.66 35.04 -1.44
CA GLN A 523 0.73 35.82 -2.28
C GLN A 523 0.95 35.65 -3.78
N MET A 524 2.13 35.17 -4.17
CA MET A 524 2.57 35.03 -5.56
C MET A 524 2.43 33.61 -6.08
N HIS A 525 1.88 32.65 -5.34
CA HIS A 525 1.76 31.27 -5.81
C HIS A 525 0.70 31.13 -6.90
N TYR A 526 -0.45 31.81 -6.76
CA TYR A 526 -1.60 31.64 -7.64
C TYR A 526 -1.26 31.82 -9.12
N GLU A 527 -0.69 32.96 -9.52
CA GLU A 527 -0.42 33.27 -10.93
C GLU A 527 0.56 32.27 -11.60
N PRO A 528 1.77 32.00 -11.08
CA PRO A 528 2.67 31.01 -11.67
C PRO A 528 2.11 29.58 -11.65
N VAL A 529 1.36 29.18 -10.61
CA VAL A 529 0.72 27.85 -10.60
C VAL A 529 -0.32 27.73 -11.71
N THR A 530 -1.22 28.71 -11.81
CA THR A 530 -2.29 28.67 -12.83
C THR A 530 -1.72 28.74 -14.25
N MET A 531 -0.71 29.58 -14.48
CA MET A 531 0.02 29.63 -15.75
C MET A 531 0.72 28.31 -16.07
N ALA A 532 1.38 27.67 -15.09
CA ALA A 532 2.06 26.40 -15.29
C ALA A 532 1.08 25.26 -15.63
N LEU A 533 -0.03 25.14 -14.90
CA LEU A 533 -1.09 24.15 -15.18
C LEU A 533 -1.67 24.34 -16.59
N GLN A 534 -1.96 25.59 -16.98
CA GLN A 534 -2.48 25.92 -18.32
C GLN A 534 -1.49 25.59 -19.45
N ARG A 535 -0.19 25.66 -19.17
CA ARG A 535 0.88 25.28 -20.11
C ARG A 535 1.18 23.79 -20.12
N GLY A 536 0.49 23.01 -19.29
CA GLY A 536 0.58 21.55 -19.29
C GLY A 536 1.67 21.00 -18.38
N TYR A 537 2.23 21.79 -17.46
CA TYR A 537 3.11 21.30 -16.41
C TYR A 537 2.30 20.62 -15.30
N HIS A 538 2.84 19.55 -14.73
CA HIS A 538 2.50 19.16 -13.35
C HIS A 538 3.12 20.19 -12.39
N VAL A 539 2.55 20.39 -11.20
CA VAL A 539 3.00 21.46 -10.30
C VAL A 539 3.22 20.92 -8.89
N LEU A 540 4.39 21.21 -8.33
CA LEU A 540 4.65 21.17 -6.89
C LEU A 540 4.69 22.61 -6.39
N CYS A 541 3.78 22.97 -5.50
CA CYS A 541 3.65 24.33 -4.99
C CYS A 541 4.02 24.39 -3.50
N GLU A 542 4.91 25.31 -3.15
CA GLU A 542 5.13 25.68 -1.76
C GLU A 542 3.82 26.09 -1.08
N LYS A 543 3.80 25.90 0.23
CA LYS A 543 2.62 26.21 1.05
C LYS A 543 2.70 27.64 1.59
N PRO A 544 1.56 28.29 1.87
CA PRO A 544 0.19 27.87 1.52
C PRO A 544 -0.13 28.09 0.04
N MET A 545 -1.21 27.48 -0.47
CA MET A 545 -1.68 27.65 -1.87
C MET A 545 -1.88 29.12 -2.26
N SER A 546 -2.67 29.86 -1.49
CA SER A 546 -2.87 31.30 -1.61
C SER A 546 -3.53 31.83 -0.33
N PRO A 547 -3.35 33.10 0.05
CA PRO A 547 -4.13 33.74 1.10
C PRO A 547 -5.60 34.01 0.73
N LYS A 548 -5.97 33.91 -0.57
CA LYS A 548 -7.33 34.22 -1.05
C LYS A 548 -8.11 32.95 -1.37
N LYS A 549 -9.37 32.92 -0.92
CA LYS A 549 -10.24 31.74 -0.99
C LYS A 549 -10.55 31.36 -2.44
N GLU A 550 -10.81 32.37 -3.26
CA GLU A 550 -11.18 32.22 -4.67
C GLU A 550 -10.01 31.65 -5.47
N GLU A 551 -8.79 32.13 -5.18
CA GLU A 551 -7.55 31.65 -5.80
C GLU A 551 -7.28 30.18 -5.44
N ILE A 552 -7.47 29.78 -4.16
CA ILE A 552 -7.34 28.38 -3.72
C ILE A 552 -8.27 27.45 -4.51
N ILE A 553 -9.56 27.81 -4.59
CA ILE A 553 -10.57 27.00 -5.29
C ILE A 553 -10.24 26.92 -6.78
N GLN A 554 -9.87 28.03 -7.41
CA GLN A 554 -9.51 28.09 -8.82
C GLN A 554 -8.28 27.23 -9.14
N MET A 555 -7.26 27.23 -8.28
CA MET A 555 -6.08 26.36 -8.46
C MET A 555 -6.47 24.88 -8.49
N GLY A 556 -7.35 24.45 -7.57
CA GLY A 556 -7.88 23.08 -7.56
C GLY A 556 -8.68 22.74 -8.82
N MET A 557 -9.61 23.61 -9.21
CA MET A 557 -10.41 23.44 -10.43
C MET A 557 -9.56 23.40 -11.70
N LEU A 558 -8.48 24.19 -11.77
CA LEU A 558 -7.58 24.20 -12.92
C LEU A 558 -6.75 22.91 -13.01
N ALA A 559 -6.30 22.36 -11.88
CA ALA A 559 -5.59 21.09 -11.86
C ALA A 559 -6.47 19.96 -12.41
N GLU A 560 -7.74 19.89 -12.00
CA GLU A 560 -8.73 18.96 -12.54
C GLU A 560 -9.01 19.22 -14.03
N LYS A 561 -9.28 20.48 -14.41
CA LYS A 561 -9.61 20.87 -15.79
C LYS A 561 -8.52 20.48 -16.79
N TYR A 562 -7.26 20.65 -16.42
CA TYR A 562 -6.13 20.34 -17.31
C TYR A 562 -5.58 18.92 -17.13
N ASN A 563 -6.19 18.12 -16.25
CA ASN A 563 -5.71 16.79 -15.88
C ASN A 563 -4.21 16.81 -15.54
N ARG A 564 -3.86 17.65 -14.56
CA ARG A 564 -2.49 17.84 -14.08
C ARG A 564 -2.43 17.67 -12.57
N VAL A 565 -1.33 17.09 -12.11
CA VAL A 565 -1.03 16.98 -10.69
C VAL A 565 -0.73 18.38 -10.16
N LEU A 566 -1.43 18.79 -9.12
CA LEU A 566 -1.07 19.91 -8.26
C LEU A 566 -0.87 19.36 -6.85
N ALA A 567 0.39 19.20 -6.47
CA ALA A 567 0.80 18.76 -5.15
C ALA A 567 1.20 19.98 -4.32
N ILE A 568 0.66 20.10 -3.11
CA ILE A 568 1.04 21.15 -2.18
C ILE A 568 2.06 20.57 -1.21
N CYS A 569 3.06 21.37 -0.83
CA CYS A 569 4.16 20.94 0.03
C CYS A 569 3.75 20.71 1.50
N HIS A 570 2.73 19.90 1.76
CA HIS A 570 2.31 19.45 3.09
C HIS A 570 3.24 18.35 3.63
N VAL A 571 4.50 18.70 3.86
CA VAL A 571 5.58 17.76 4.21
C VAL A 571 5.26 16.87 5.41
N LEU A 572 4.43 17.30 6.37
CA LEU A 572 4.12 16.51 7.56
C LEU A 572 3.46 15.15 7.25
N ARG A 573 2.69 15.02 6.16
CA ARG A 573 2.10 13.73 5.75
C ARG A 573 3.17 12.67 5.44
N TYR A 574 4.34 13.10 5.00
CA TYR A 574 5.47 12.26 4.60
C TYR A 574 6.39 11.93 5.76
N SER A 575 6.11 12.45 6.96
CA SER A 575 6.88 12.11 8.16
C SER A 575 6.57 10.69 8.61
N SER A 576 7.61 9.99 9.08
CA SER A 576 7.46 8.66 9.72
C SER A 576 6.48 8.72 10.89
N PHE A 577 6.50 9.83 11.64
CA PHE A 577 5.63 10.07 12.79
C PHE A 577 4.14 10.07 12.43
N TYR A 578 3.70 10.94 11.51
CA TYR A 578 2.28 11.00 11.15
C TYR A 578 1.84 9.79 10.33
N THR A 579 2.73 9.20 9.53
CA THR A 579 2.47 7.93 8.84
C THR A 579 2.19 6.81 9.84
N LYS A 580 2.98 6.71 10.91
CA LYS A 580 2.76 5.69 11.95
C LYS A 580 1.49 5.94 12.75
N LEU A 581 1.18 7.19 13.10
CA LEU A 581 -0.10 7.53 13.74
C LEU A 581 -1.29 7.13 12.86
N LYS A 582 -1.19 7.37 11.55
CA LYS A 582 -2.22 6.99 10.58
C LYS A 582 -2.40 5.47 10.51
N GLU A 583 -1.31 4.73 10.43
CA GLU A 583 -1.32 3.25 10.43
C GLU A 583 -2.01 2.70 11.69
N LEU A 584 -1.68 3.25 12.86
CA LEU A 584 -2.28 2.84 14.13
C LEU A 584 -3.79 3.11 14.18
N LEU A 585 -4.24 4.28 13.73
CA LEU A 585 -5.67 4.57 13.58
C LEU A 585 -6.35 3.60 12.61
N ASP A 586 -5.73 3.37 11.46
CA ASP A 586 -6.32 2.57 10.37
C ASP A 586 -6.39 1.08 10.70
N SER A 587 -5.46 0.60 11.54
CA SER A 587 -5.50 -0.77 12.09
C SER A 587 -6.63 -0.98 13.12
N GLY A 588 -7.31 0.09 13.56
CA GLY A 588 -8.32 0.02 14.60
C GLY A 588 -7.76 -0.13 16.01
N LYS A 589 -6.45 0.14 16.22
CA LYS A 589 -5.74 -0.04 17.51
C LYS A 589 -6.44 0.60 18.70
N ILE A 590 -7.14 1.72 18.49
CA ILE A 590 -7.90 2.42 19.55
C ILE A 590 -9.42 2.41 19.33
N GLY A 591 -9.94 1.55 18.45
CA GLY A 591 -11.36 1.51 18.09
C GLY A 591 -11.80 2.71 17.25
N LYS A 592 -13.05 3.17 17.41
CA LYS A 592 -13.54 4.35 16.69
C LYS A 592 -12.88 5.60 17.28
N LEU A 593 -12.25 6.43 16.44
CA LEU A 593 -11.73 7.73 16.84
C LEU A 593 -12.89 8.65 17.23
N MET A 594 -12.81 9.26 18.42
CA MET A 594 -13.84 10.14 18.96
C MET A 594 -13.36 11.59 19.01
N SER A 595 -12.11 11.82 19.41
CA SER A 595 -11.57 13.18 19.46
C SER A 595 -10.07 13.26 19.22
N ILE A 596 -9.64 14.43 18.77
CA ILE A 596 -8.23 14.78 18.57
C ILE A 596 -7.92 16.05 19.37
N GLN A 597 -6.90 15.98 20.22
CA GLN A 597 -6.28 17.16 20.79
C GLN A 597 -4.90 17.35 20.15
N ALA A 598 -4.63 18.50 19.54
CA ALA A 598 -3.36 18.77 18.88
C ALA A 598 -2.82 20.15 19.24
N MET A 599 -1.49 20.29 19.26
CA MET A 599 -0.83 21.54 19.58
C MET A 599 0.38 21.78 18.67
N GLU A 600 0.43 22.97 18.06
CA GLU A 600 1.64 23.55 17.48
C GLU A 600 2.26 24.52 18.48
N SER A 601 3.35 24.08 19.09
CA SER A 601 4.24 24.95 19.86
C SER A 601 5.15 25.66 18.86
N VAL A 602 4.94 26.95 18.62
CA VAL A 602 5.72 27.68 17.59
C VAL A 602 7.13 27.99 18.09
N GLY A 603 7.30 28.19 19.40
CA GLY A 603 8.54 28.65 20.01
C GLY A 603 8.64 30.18 20.00
N PHE A 604 8.97 30.78 21.14
CA PHE A 604 9.00 32.24 21.31
C PHE A 604 9.96 32.94 20.35
N TRP A 605 11.11 32.32 20.07
CA TRP A 605 12.15 32.85 19.19
C TRP A 605 11.73 32.77 17.72
N HIS A 606 11.12 31.65 17.33
CA HIS A 606 10.67 31.41 15.95
C HIS A 606 9.50 32.35 15.64
N HIS A 607 8.59 32.54 16.58
CA HIS A 607 7.51 33.50 16.44
C HIS A 607 8.04 34.92 16.23
N ALA A 608 8.97 35.36 17.09
CA ALA A 608 9.61 36.67 16.96
C ALA A 608 10.37 36.85 15.64
N HIS A 609 11.02 35.80 15.14
CA HIS A 609 11.73 35.80 13.86
C HIS A 609 10.74 35.91 12.69
N SER A 610 9.86 34.91 12.53
CA SER A 610 9.04 34.70 11.33
C SER A 610 7.80 35.59 11.27
N PHE A 611 7.12 35.77 12.39
CA PHE A 611 5.75 36.33 12.47
C PHE A 611 5.68 37.70 13.15
N VAL A 612 6.81 38.21 13.66
CA VAL A 612 6.89 39.59 14.17
C VAL A 612 7.82 40.44 13.32
N ARG A 613 9.01 39.94 12.99
CA ARG A 613 10.01 40.68 12.20
C ARG A 613 10.00 40.34 10.73
N GLY A 614 9.78 39.07 10.41
CA GLY A 614 9.97 38.47 9.10
C GLY A 614 8.84 38.72 8.10
N ASN A 615 8.85 37.91 7.05
CA ASN A 615 7.99 38.08 5.87
C ASN A 615 6.51 37.87 6.18
N TRP A 616 6.18 37.06 7.18
CA TRP A 616 4.81 36.66 7.51
C TRP A 616 4.18 37.46 8.66
N ARG A 617 4.78 38.62 8.99
CA ARG A 617 4.35 39.42 10.14
C ARG A 617 3.00 40.12 9.94
N ASN A 618 2.64 40.41 8.69
CA ASN A 618 1.48 41.22 8.34
C ASN A 618 0.55 40.42 7.43
N ALA A 619 -0.66 40.15 7.92
CA ALA A 619 -1.65 39.32 7.23
C ALA A 619 -2.15 39.93 5.91
N LYS A 620 -2.00 41.25 5.71
CA LYS A 620 -2.36 41.92 4.45
C LYS A 620 -1.27 41.78 3.39
N GLU A 621 -0.01 41.74 3.82
CA GLU A 621 1.16 41.60 2.93
C GLU A 621 1.50 40.13 2.65
N SER A 622 0.93 39.20 3.42
CA SER A 622 1.13 37.76 3.32
C SER A 622 -0.20 37.05 3.61
N SER A 623 -0.33 36.36 4.74
CA SER A 623 -1.48 35.54 5.11
C SER A 623 -1.71 35.52 6.63
N PRO A 624 -2.91 35.13 7.09
CA PRO A 624 -3.15 34.86 8.51
C PRO A 624 -2.24 33.76 9.04
N MET A 625 -1.83 33.85 10.31
CA MET A 625 -0.86 32.91 10.88
C MET A 625 -1.36 31.46 10.87
N ILE A 626 -2.65 31.23 11.10
CA ILE A 626 -3.23 29.89 11.05
C ILE A 626 -3.07 29.24 9.65
N LEU A 627 -3.16 30.03 8.59
CA LEU A 627 -2.89 29.56 7.23
C LEU A 627 -1.39 29.37 7.00
N GLN A 628 -0.57 30.35 7.35
CA GLN A 628 0.86 30.33 7.05
C GLN A 628 1.63 29.21 7.78
N LYS A 629 1.33 29.05 9.07
CA LYS A 629 2.03 28.14 9.97
C LYS A 629 1.30 26.80 10.11
N CYS A 630 -0.02 26.82 10.10
CA CYS A 630 -0.85 25.68 10.49
C CYS A 630 -1.74 25.12 9.37
N CYS A 631 -1.52 25.49 8.09
CA CYS A 631 -2.15 24.78 6.98
C CYS A 631 -1.77 23.29 6.95
N HIS A 632 -0.54 22.94 7.37
CA HIS A 632 -0.14 21.54 7.58
C HIS A 632 -0.97 20.87 8.68
N ASP A 633 -1.21 21.59 9.78
CA ASP A 633 -1.95 21.04 10.91
C ASP A 633 -3.42 20.81 10.53
N MET A 634 -4.06 21.76 9.81
CA MET A 634 -5.41 21.56 9.26
C MET A 634 -5.48 20.36 8.30
N ASP A 635 -4.45 20.20 7.47
CA ASP A 635 -4.31 19.10 6.53
C ASP A 635 -4.18 17.74 7.23
N ILE A 636 -3.32 17.64 8.24
CA ILE A 636 -3.15 16.44 9.08
C ILE A 636 -4.44 16.11 9.83
N LEU A 637 -5.11 17.12 10.43
CA LEU A 637 -6.33 16.90 11.19
C LEU A 637 -7.47 16.38 10.29
N LEU A 638 -7.63 16.95 9.09
CA LEU A 638 -8.55 16.44 8.08
C LEU A 638 -8.22 14.99 7.69
N TRP A 639 -6.94 14.68 7.48
CA TRP A 639 -6.48 13.36 7.09
C TRP A 639 -6.69 12.29 8.18
N LEU A 640 -6.42 12.62 9.44
CA LEU A 640 -6.60 11.72 10.58
C LEU A 640 -8.09 11.52 10.90
N ALA A 641 -8.92 12.57 10.78
CA ALA A 641 -10.35 12.50 11.04
C ALA A 641 -11.10 11.64 10.01
N LYS A 642 -10.60 11.50 8.78
CA LYS A 642 -11.23 10.73 7.68
C LYS A 642 -12.68 11.13 7.37
N ALA A 643 -13.01 12.39 7.54
CA ALA A 643 -14.32 12.93 7.18
C ALA A 643 -14.19 14.40 6.79
N PRO A 644 -15.15 14.96 6.05
CA PRO A 644 -15.24 16.40 5.84
C PRO A 644 -15.43 17.15 7.15
N CYS A 645 -14.84 18.34 7.25
CA CYS A 645 -15.11 19.26 8.35
C CYS A 645 -16.54 19.81 8.21
N LYS A 646 -17.27 19.86 9.32
CA LYS A 646 -18.66 20.30 9.39
C LYS A 646 -18.78 21.70 9.99
N LYS A 647 -18.09 21.97 11.11
CA LYS A 647 -18.09 23.28 11.77
C LYS A 647 -16.73 23.65 12.31
N ILE A 648 -16.45 24.96 12.34
CA ILE A 648 -15.21 25.51 12.89
C ILE A 648 -15.53 26.71 13.79
N SER A 649 -14.95 26.73 14.98
CA SER A 649 -14.93 27.91 15.85
C SER A 649 -13.49 28.24 16.24
N SER A 650 -13.15 29.53 16.35
CA SER A 650 -11.78 29.93 16.69
C SER A 650 -11.72 31.18 17.57
N PHE A 651 -10.72 31.21 18.43
CA PHE A 651 -10.44 32.33 19.34
C PHE A 651 -8.93 32.60 19.36
N GLY A 652 -8.55 33.88 19.34
CA GLY A 652 -7.14 34.26 19.34
C GLY A 652 -6.95 35.74 19.01
N LYS A 653 -5.83 36.31 19.44
CA LYS A 653 -5.56 37.75 19.27
C LYS A 653 -4.06 38.04 19.31
N LEU A 654 -3.63 39.05 18.56
CA LEU A 654 -2.35 39.72 18.80
C LEU A 654 -2.44 40.51 20.11
N THR A 655 -1.79 40.00 21.15
CA THR A 655 -1.94 40.48 22.53
C THR A 655 -0.63 41.01 23.09
N PHE A 656 0.49 40.36 22.81
CA PHE A 656 1.79 40.65 23.41
C PHE A 656 2.72 41.46 22.50
N PHE A 657 2.91 41.06 21.23
CA PHE A 657 3.88 41.69 20.32
C PHE A 657 3.31 42.97 19.68
N LYS A 658 3.04 43.98 20.50
CA LYS A 658 2.46 45.26 20.11
C LYS A 658 3.01 46.41 20.96
N GLU A 659 2.83 47.63 20.47
CA GLU A 659 3.46 48.82 21.01
C GLU A 659 3.11 49.10 22.48
N GLU A 660 1.91 48.76 22.92
CA GLU A 660 1.47 49.01 24.30
C GLU A 660 2.22 48.16 25.34
N ASN A 661 2.85 47.07 24.91
CA ASN A 661 3.66 46.21 25.77
C ASN A 661 5.16 46.50 25.67
N ALA A 662 5.56 47.52 24.89
CA ALA A 662 6.96 47.88 24.76
C ALA A 662 7.54 48.30 26.13
N PRO A 663 8.65 47.71 26.59
CA PRO A 663 9.32 48.16 27.80
C PRO A 663 9.68 49.65 27.72
N ALA A 664 9.65 50.34 28.86
CA ALA A 664 9.98 51.76 28.93
C ALA A 664 11.35 52.04 28.29
N HIS A 665 11.44 53.04 27.42
CA HIS A 665 12.66 53.40 26.69
C HIS A 665 13.20 52.33 25.72
N ALA A 666 12.41 51.32 25.34
CA ALA A 666 12.80 50.40 24.27
C ALA A 666 12.89 51.14 22.92
N PRO A 667 14.06 51.11 22.24
CA PRO A 667 14.24 51.75 20.94
C PRO A 667 13.47 51.04 19.82
N LYS A 668 13.42 51.65 18.63
CA LYS A 668 12.82 51.04 17.43
C LYS A 668 13.66 49.86 16.91
N GLN A 669 14.98 49.99 16.89
CA GLN A 669 15.90 48.89 16.59
C GLN A 669 16.54 48.38 17.87
N CYS A 670 16.68 47.05 18.02
CA CYS A 670 17.30 46.47 19.21
C CYS A 670 18.71 47.01 19.46
N MET A 671 19.49 47.24 18.39
CA MET A 671 20.89 47.66 18.50
C MET A 671 21.09 49.15 18.80
N ASP A 672 20.02 49.95 18.87
CA ASP A 672 20.08 51.39 19.16
C ASP A 672 20.13 51.65 20.68
N GLY A 673 21.13 51.07 21.36
CA GLY A 673 21.36 51.32 22.79
C GLY A 673 20.25 50.82 23.73
N CYS A 674 19.55 49.74 23.37
CA CYS A 674 18.43 49.22 24.15
C CYS A 674 18.84 48.89 25.61
N PRO A 675 18.21 49.51 26.63
CA PRO A 675 18.56 49.28 28.03
C PRO A 675 18.12 47.89 28.54
N HIS A 676 17.28 47.19 27.77
CA HIS A 676 16.70 45.89 28.15
C HIS A 676 17.44 44.70 27.54
N ARG A 677 18.56 44.91 26.84
CA ARG A 677 19.27 43.87 26.07
C ARG A 677 19.58 42.60 26.89
N ASP A 678 19.93 42.77 28.17
CA ASP A 678 20.41 41.69 29.02
C ASP A 678 19.26 40.85 29.59
N HIS A 679 18.02 41.35 29.57
CA HIS A 679 16.85 40.72 30.21
C HIS A 679 15.67 40.47 29.25
N CYS A 680 15.75 40.98 28.02
CA CYS A 680 14.74 40.74 26.99
C CYS A 680 14.98 39.40 26.29
N ALA A 681 14.00 38.49 26.35
CA ALA A 681 14.04 37.22 25.63
C ALA A 681 14.07 37.39 24.09
N PHE A 682 13.67 38.57 23.59
CA PHE A 682 13.51 38.85 22.17
C PHE A 682 14.59 39.79 21.60
N TYR A 683 15.65 40.10 22.35
CA TYR A 683 16.75 40.94 21.84
C TYR A 683 17.37 40.29 20.60
N ALA A 684 17.29 40.96 19.43
CA ALA A 684 17.59 40.32 18.15
C ALA A 684 18.98 39.64 18.10
N PRO A 685 20.09 40.32 18.48
CA PRO A 685 21.40 39.68 18.48
C PRO A 685 21.50 38.41 19.34
N LYS A 686 20.75 38.33 20.44
CA LYS A 686 20.74 37.15 21.32
C LYS A 686 20.24 35.91 20.59
N PHE A 687 19.22 36.06 19.74
CA PHE A 687 18.76 34.94 18.91
C PHE A 687 19.78 34.62 17.82
N TYR A 688 20.11 35.58 16.96
CA TYR A 688 20.89 35.29 15.74
C TYR A 688 22.37 34.97 15.96
N LEU A 689 22.95 35.32 17.11
CA LEU A 689 24.37 35.08 17.39
C LEU A 689 24.63 34.03 18.47
N GLU A 690 23.64 33.77 19.33
CA GLU A 690 23.85 32.90 20.51
C GLU A 690 22.91 31.68 20.53
N HIS A 691 21.75 31.75 19.88
CA HIS A 691 20.80 30.64 19.88
C HIS A 691 21.17 29.62 18.80
N PRO A 692 21.38 28.33 19.14
CA PRO A 692 21.84 27.32 18.18
C PRO A 692 20.90 27.15 16.99
N LYS A 693 19.58 27.23 17.24
CA LYS A 693 18.55 27.12 16.20
C LYS A 693 18.58 28.22 15.13
N ALA A 694 19.28 29.34 15.36
CA ALA A 694 19.39 30.39 14.34
C ALA A 694 20.15 29.89 13.10
N GLU A 695 21.20 29.10 13.30
CA GLU A 695 22.00 28.53 12.21
C GLU A 695 21.52 27.13 11.83
N THR A 696 21.22 26.25 12.80
CA THR A 696 20.83 24.86 12.49
C THR A 696 19.53 24.77 11.70
N ASP A 697 18.58 25.68 11.95
CA ASP A 697 17.31 25.72 11.23
C ASP A 697 17.36 26.69 10.03
N GLY A 698 18.55 27.24 9.73
CA GLY A 698 18.79 28.12 8.59
C GLY A 698 18.16 29.51 8.67
N LEU A 699 17.59 29.89 9.81
CA LEU A 699 16.85 31.16 9.97
C LEU A 699 17.73 32.41 9.86
N VAL A 700 19.03 32.28 10.17
CA VAL A 700 20.01 33.35 9.94
C VAL A 700 20.10 33.71 8.45
N TYR A 701 19.86 32.76 7.54
CA TYR A 701 19.94 32.99 6.09
C TYR A 701 18.75 33.78 5.53
N ALA A 702 17.66 33.91 6.29
CA ALA A 702 16.59 34.87 5.97
C ALA A 702 17.01 36.32 6.31
N VAL A 703 18.03 36.51 7.15
CA VAL A 703 18.55 37.82 7.56
C VAL A 703 19.69 38.27 6.64
N THR A 704 20.62 37.37 6.36
CA THR A 704 21.83 37.64 5.55
C THR A 704 22.31 36.36 4.85
N PRO A 705 22.89 36.41 3.64
CA PRO A 705 23.37 35.21 2.94
C PRO A 705 24.48 34.43 3.67
N THR A 706 25.15 35.04 4.65
CA THR A 706 26.24 34.43 5.42
C THR A 706 25.94 34.43 6.91
N SER A 707 26.36 33.39 7.64
CA SER A 707 26.17 33.28 9.10
C SER A 707 27.29 33.94 9.91
N ASP A 708 28.24 34.64 9.25
CA ASP A 708 29.33 35.31 9.96
C ASP A 708 28.82 36.48 10.81
N LYS A 709 29.45 36.65 11.97
CA LYS A 709 29.03 37.60 13.00
C LYS A 709 28.93 39.04 12.48
N GLU A 710 29.83 39.47 11.60
CA GLU A 710 29.88 40.86 11.13
C GLU A 710 28.72 41.16 10.17
N SER A 711 28.47 40.25 9.23
CA SER A 711 27.35 40.35 8.29
C SER A 711 26.01 40.31 9.02
N VAL A 712 25.84 39.39 9.98
CA VAL A 712 24.63 39.30 10.80
C VAL A 712 24.41 40.60 11.58
N LEU A 713 25.43 41.12 12.28
CA LEU A 713 25.30 42.38 13.02
C LEU A 713 24.98 43.56 12.11
N THR A 714 25.53 43.61 10.90
CA THR A 714 25.27 44.68 9.92
C THR A 714 23.83 44.62 9.42
N ALA A 715 23.34 43.42 9.08
CA ALA A 715 21.96 43.21 8.67
C ALA A 715 20.97 43.56 9.80
N LEU A 716 21.30 43.25 11.06
CA LEU A 716 20.46 43.59 12.22
C LEU A 716 20.44 45.08 12.57
N LYS A 717 21.42 45.89 12.14
CA LYS A 717 21.37 47.34 12.39
C LYS A 717 20.35 48.06 11.51
N THR A 718 20.17 47.57 10.28
CA THR A 718 19.45 48.31 9.23
C THR A 718 18.20 47.58 8.74
N GLY A 719 18.18 46.25 8.85
CA GLY A 719 17.12 45.40 8.33
C GLY A 719 15.94 45.18 9.27
N PRO A 720 14.86 44.56 8.77
CA PRO A 720 13.61 44.35 9.51
C PRO A 720 13.79 43.38 10.70
N TYR A 721 14.76 42.47 10.62
CA TYR A 721 15.09 41.49 11.66
C TYR A 721 15.81 42.09 12.87
N GLY A 722 16.29 43.32 12.77
CA GLY A 722 16.85 44.11 13.87
C GLY A 722 15.84 44.77 14.78
N ARG A 723 14.58 44.88 14.32
CA ARG A 723 13.56 45.69 14.97
C ARG A 723 13.19 45.16 16.33
N CYS A 724 12.85 46.07 17.24
CA CYS A 724 12.21 45.70 18.50
C CYS A 724 10.87 45.04 18.18
N VAL A 725 10.63 43.86 18.75
CA VAL A 725 9.40 43.07 18.51
C VAL A 725 8.10 43.81 18.89
N PHE A 726 8.19 44.84 19.73
CA PHE A 726 7.04 45.68 20.12
C PHE A 726 6.91 46.94 19.26
N ARG A 727 7.85 47.19 18.33
CA ARG A 727 7.84 48.34 17.42
C ARG A 727 7.85 47.87 15.96
N CYS A 728 7.34 46.66 15.73
CA CYS A 728 7.07 46.12 14.41
C CYS A 728 5.64 46.45 13.98
N ASP A 729 5.39 46.29 12.69
CA ASP A 729 4.10 46.43 11.99
C ASP A 729 3.36 45.09 11.88
N ASN A 730 3.62 44.15 12.78
CA ASN A 730 2.98 42.83 12.75
C ASN A 730 1.50 42.92 13.11
N THR A 731 0.68 42.12 12.43
CA THR A 731 -0.78 42.10 12.61
C THR A 731 -1.31 40.71 12.93
N VAL A 732 -0.47 39.68 12.80
CA VAL A 732 -0.87 38.29 13.03
C VAL A 732 -0.96 37.97 14.52
N VAL A 733 -1.79 36.99 14.87
CA VAL A 733 -2.01 36.56 16.26
C VAL A 733 -0.76 35.95 16.90
N ASP A 734 -0.64 36.01 18.23
CA ASP A 734 0.45 35.33 18.96
C ASP A 734 0.01 34.03 19.65
N HIS A 735 -1.30 33.82 19.76
CA HIS A 735 -1.92 32.55 20.13
C HIS A 735 -3.31 32.43 19.50
N GLN A 736 -3.69 31.20 19.15
CA GLN A 736 -5.00 30.88 18.60
C GLN A 736 -5.41 29.45 18.97
N ILE A 737 -6.68 29.28 19.27
CA ILE A 737 -7.34 27.99 19.49
C ILE A 737 -8.38 27.81 18.39
N VAL A 738 -8.47 26.61 17.85
CA VAL A 738 -9.44 26.23 16.82
C VAL A 738 -10.12 24.94 17.26
N ASN A 739 -11.44 24.96 17.34
CA ASN A 739 -12.25 23.75 17.58
C ASN A 739 -13.02 23.40 16.31
N MET A 740 -13.06 22.10 15.99
CA MET A 740 -13.70 21.60 14.77
C MET A 740 -14.61 20.41 15.08
N GLU A 741 -15.73 20.34 14.37
CA GLU A 741 -16.65 19.19 14.34
C GLU A 741 -16.55 18.58 12.93
N PHE A 742 -16.37 17.26 12.82
CA PHE A 742 -16.34 16.52 11.55
C PHE A 742 -17.64 15.72 11.34
N GLU A 743 -17.95 15.37 10.09
CA GLU A 743 -19.21 14.67 9.75
C GLU A 743 -19.37 13.27 10.37
N ASN A 744 -18.28 12.63 10.77
CA ASN A 744 -18.28 11.31 11.41
C ASN A 744 -18.28 11.37 12.95
N ASP A 745 -18.65 12.52 13.50
CA ASP A 745 -18.70 12.85 14.94
C ASP A 745 -17.32 12.93 15.62
N VAL A 746 -16.23 13.06 14.85
CA VAL A 746 -14.91 13.36 15.42
C VAL A 746 -14.85 14.85 15.80
N GLU A 747 -14.47 15.13 17.03
CA GLU A 747 -14.26 16.48 17.54
C GLU A 747 -12.77 16.79 17.71
N VAL A 748 -12.36 18.00 17.31
CA VAL A 748 -10.94 18.39 17.35
C VAL A 748 -10.76 19.68 18.12
N SER A 749 -9.74 19.72 18.99
CA SER A 749 -9.24 20.92 19.66
C SER A 749 -7.78 21.13 19.28
N PHE A 750 -7.51 22.19 18.53
CA PHE A 750 -6.17 22.56 18.07
C PHE A 750 -5.69 23.86 18.74
N VAL A 751 -4.45 23.89 19.21
CA VAL A 751 -3.82 25.05 19.86
C VAL A 751 -2.54 25.44 19.13
N MET A 752 -2.42 26.71 18.73
CA MET A 752 -1.19 27.31 18.24
C MET A 752 -0.74 28.40 19.22
N SER A 753 0.52 28.37 19.67
CA SER A 753 1.02 29.36 20.63
C SER A 753 2.48 29.76 20.38
N ALA A 754 2.75 31.06 20.44
CA ALA A 754 4.09 31.63 20.48
C ALA A 754 4.79 31.46 21.84
N PHE A 755 4.03 31.22 22.92
CA PHE A 755 4.53 31.29 24.29
C PHE A 755 5.05 29.94 24.79
N THR A 756 5.86 29.28 23.97
CA THR A 756 6.47 27.98 24.27
C THR A 756 8.00 28.07 24.17
N LYS A 757 8.69 27.24 24.95
CA LYS A 757 10.17 27.11 24.88
C LYS A 757 10.58 26.39 23.59
N GLU A 758 9.90 25.28 23.30
CA GLU A 758 10.20 24.38 22.18
C GLU A 758 9.34 24.73 20.97
N CYS A 759 9.89 24.45 19.78
CA CYS A 759 9.14 24.42 18.53
C CYS A 759 8.82 22.95 18.26
N LYS A 760 7.59 22.49 18.56
CA LYS A 760 7.21 21.08 18.45
C LYS A 760 5.71 20.87 18.25
N ARG A 761 5.35 19.71 17.71
CA ARG A 761 3.98 19.23 17.57
C ARG A 761 3.69 18.09 18.52
N THR A 762 2.58 18.20 19.24
CA THR A 762 2.04 17.11 20.05
C THR A 762 0.61 16.83 19.68
N ILE A 763 0.19 15.58 19.82
CA ILE A 763 -1.15 15.12 19.47
C ILE A 763 -1.62 14.04 20.43
N THR A 764 -2.90 14.04 20.76
CA THR A 764 -3.57 12.97 21.50
C THR A 764 -4.81 12.55 20.71
N LEU A 765 -4.87 11.27 20.35
CA LEU A 765 -5.97 10.65 19.63
C LEU A 765 -6.74 9.79 20.62
N MET A 766 -8.03 10.07 20.80
CA MET A 766 -8.86 9.43 21.81
C MET A 766 -9.92 8.59 21.11
N GLY A 767 -9.86 7.27 21.30
CA GLY A 767 -10.77 6.31 20.67
C GLY A 767 -11.63 5.57 21.69
N THR A 768 -12.52 4.71 21.19
CA THR A 768 -13.44 3.92 22.04
C THR A 768 -12.75 2.82 22.85
N ASN A 769 -11.60 2.33 22.38
CA ASN A 769 -10.91 1.17 22.96
C ASN A 769 -9.50 1.53 23.48
N GLY A 770 -9.04 2.76 23.28
CA GLY A 770 -7.73 3.20 23.72
C GLY A 770 -7.44 4.67 23.41
N GLU A 771 -6.25 5.12 23.76
CA GLU A 771 -5.73 6.44 23.40
C GLU A 771 -4.30 6.36 22.86
N ILE A 772 -3.92 7.32 22.01
CA ILE A 772 -2.56 7.48 21.50
C ILE A 772 -2.09 8.89 21.85
N GLN A 773 -0.92 9.01 22.50
CA GLN A 773 -0.23 10.25 22.77
C GLN A 773 1.04 10.31 21.92
N GLY A 774 1.20 11.35 21.11
CA GLY A 774 2.33 11.53 20.22
C GLY A 774 3.09 12.84 20.48
N ASP A 775 4.41 12.77 20.47
CA ASP A 775 5.33 13.92 20.40
C ASP A 775 6.24 13.75 19.17
N MET A 776 6.06 14.63 18.19
CA MET A 776 6.75 14.53 16.90
C MET A 776 8.26 14.79 17.03
N GLU A 777 8.66 15.74 17.87
CA GLU A 777 10.07 16.13 17.99
C GLU A 777 10.87 15.04 18.73
N GLU A 778 10.23 14.35 19.68
CA GLU A 778 10.82 13.18 20.35
C GLU A 778 10.70 11.88 19.53
N GLY A 779 9.95 11.89 18.42
CA GLY A 779 9.61 10.68 17.67
C GLY A 779 8.82 9.65 18.49
N ARG A 780 8.18 10.07 19.59
CA ARG A 780 7.55 9.16 20.56
C ARG A 780 6.06 9.04 20.32
N ILE A 781 5.56 7.80 20.25
CA ILE A 781 4.14 7.45 20.23
C ILE A 781 3.86 6.49 21.38
N ARG A 782 2.95 6.87 22.27
CA ARG A 782 2.51 6.07 23.42
C ARG A 782 1.06 5.68 23.25
N ILE A 783 0.76 4.39 23.31
CA ILE A 783 -0.56 3.82 23.07
C ILE A 783 -1.03 3.19 24.37
N PHE A 784 -2.23 3.52 24.83
CA PHE A 784 -2.85 2.91 25.98
C PHE A 784 -4.13 2.20 25.57
N ASP A 785 -4.20 0.89 25.84
CA ASP A 785 -5.34 0.05 25.52
C ASP A 785 -6.25 -0.11 26.74
N PHE A 786 -7.54 0.23 26.59
CA PHE A 786 -8.48 0.23 27.71
C PHE A 786 -8.90 -1.16 28.16
N VAL A 787 -8.83 -2.16 27.29
CA VAL A 787 -9.31 -3.52 27.57
C VAL A 787 -8.27 -4.28 28.39
N SER A 788 -7.02 -4.23 27.96
CA SER A 788 -5.89 -4.89 28.60
C SER A 788 -5.27 -4.07 29.73
N GLY A 789 -5.43 -2.74 29.69
CA GLY A 789 -4.73 -1.81 30.58
C GLY A 789 -3.24 -1.63 30.25
N ASN A 790 -2.77 -2.18 29.13
CA ASN A 790 -1.38 -2.12 28.73
C ASN A 790 -1.02 -0.78 28.08
N THR A 791 0.22 -0.34 28.32
CA THR A 791 0.83 0.78 27.59
C THR A 791 1.93 0.25 26.67
N GLU A 792 1.89 0.64 25.41
CA GLU A 792 2.94 0.40 24.41
C GLU A 792 3.61 1.74 24.07
N GLU A 793 4.93 1.75 23.92
CA GLU A 793 5.69 2.93 23.47
C GLU A 793 6.51 2.60 22.23
N ILE A 794 6.41 3.46 21.22
CA ILE A 794 7.12 3.38 19.95
C ILE A 794 7.99 4.63 19.85
N TYR A 795 9.28 4.42 19.53
CA TYR A 795 10.23 5.49 19.27
C TYR A 795 10.68 5.39 17.81
N LEU A 796 10.43 6.46 17.06
CA LEU A 796 10.77 6.58 15.65
C LEU A 796 12.05 7.38 15.50
N HIS A 797 12.91 6.96 14.58
CA HIS A 797 14.06 7.77 14.21
C HIS A 797 13.58 9.09 13.60
N THR A 798 14.07 10.20 14.14
CA THR A 798 13.74 11.55 13.68
C THR A 798 15.01 12.17 13.12
N PRO A 799 15.17 12.24 11.78
CA PRO A 799 16.36 12.82 11.16
C PRO A 799 16.62 14.25 11.64
N SER A 800 17.89 14.63 11.77
CA SER A 800 18.32 15.93 12.30
C SER A 800 18.25 17.09 11.29
N LYS A 801 17.89 16.82 10.02
CA LYS A 801 17.83 17.81 8.93
C LYS A 801 16.44 17.87 8.29
N GLY A 802 16.04 19.07 7.84
CA GLY A 802 14.73 19.32 7.23
C GLY A 802 13.60 19.09 8.23
N HIS A 803 12.34 19.09 7.78
CA HIS A 803 11.20 18.69 8.61
C HIS A 803 11.25 17.17 8.91
N SER A 804 12.28 16.72 9.62
CA SER A 804 12.57 15.31 9.93
C SER A 804 12.73 14.44 8.68
N GLY A 805 13.41 14.93 7.64
CA GLY A 805 13.58 14.23 6.34
C GLY A 805 12.35 14.23 5.42
N SER A 806 11.23 14.80 5.84
CA SER A 806 9.97 14.75 5.09
C SER A 806 9.99 15.54 3.77
N ASP A 807 10.87 16.54 3.66
CA ASP A 807 11.04 17.34 2.44
C ASP A 807 11.57 16.49 1.27
N GLU A 808 12.57 15.66 1.52
CA GLU A 808 13.19 14.75 0.55
C GLU A 808 12.22 13.63 0.17
N ARG A 809 11.55 13.03 1.15
CA ARG A 809 10.54 12.00 0.90
C ARG A 809 9.38 12.50 0.04
N MET A 810 8.91 13.72 0.28
CA MET A 810 7.88 14.35 -0.54
C MET A 810 8.36 14.57 -1.98
N MET A 811 9.59 15.05 -2.18
CA MET A 811 10.16 15.20 -3.53
C MET A 811 10.25 13.86 -4.25
N HIS A 812 10.73 12.83 -3.57
CA HIS A 812 10.79 11.48 -4.10
C HIS A 812 9.41 10.96 -4.53
N ASP A 813 8.42 11.00 -3.63
CA ASP A 813 7.06 10.55 -3.92
C ASP A 813 6.42 11.36 -5.08
N PHE A 814 6.69 12.66 -5.18
CA PHE A 814 6.24 13.49 -6.30
C PHE A 814 6.89 13.09 -7.63
N VAL A 815 8.21 12.85 -7.66
CA VAL A 815 8.93 12.41 -8.87
C VAL A 815 8.45 11.02 -9.30
N GLN A 816 8.27 10.09 -8.36
CA GLN A 816 7.77 8.74 -8.63
C GLN A 816 6.32 8.75 -9.14
N LEU A 817 5.48 9.64 -8.62
CA LEU A 817 4.12 9.84 -9.11
C LEU A 817 4.11 10.27 -10.58
N LEU A 818 4.97 11.22 -10.97
CA LEU A 818 5.07 11.67 -12.37
C LEU A 818 5.69 10.60 -13.27
N GLY A 819 6.55 9.77 -12.70
CA GLY A 819 7.18 8.65 -13.37
C GLY A 819 6.20 7.52 -13.69
N ASN A 820 5.13 7.30 -12.94
CA ASN A 820 4.23 6.14 -13.12
C ASN A 820 2.92 6.53 -13.83
N SER A 821 2.65 5.97 -15.01
CA SER A 821 1.48 6.32 -15.86
C SER A 821 0.16 5.66 -15.47
N GLU A 822 0.09 4.93 -14.35
CA GLU A 822 -1.12 4.22 -13.90
C GLU A 822 -1.54 4.61 -12.47
N ASN A 823 -2.65 5.34 -12.36
CA ASN A 823 -3.55 5.48 -11.19
C ASN A 823 -2.94 5.37 -9.78
N SER A 824 -1.85 6.08 -9.49
CA SER A 824 -1.38 6.30 -8.11
C SER A 824 -2.13 7.48 -7.48
N GLU A 825 -2.82 7.25 -6.35
CA GLU A 825 -3.45 8.32 -5.57
C GLU A 825 -2.39 9.30 -5.05
N VAL A 826 -2.60 10.60 -5.27
CA VAL A 826 -1.69 11.65 -4.77
C VAL A 826 -1.95 11.86 -3.27
N PRO A 827 -0.97 11.63 -2.37
CA PRO A 827 -1.18 11.78 -0.93
C PRO A 827 -1.66 13.18 -0.50
N THR A 828 -1.33 14.22 -1.27
CA THR A 828 -1.70 15.63 -1.05
C THR A 828 -2.29 16.27 -2.32
N GLY A 829 -3.19 15.56 -3.00
CA GLY A 829 -3.84 16.07 -4.20
C GLY A 829 -4.65 17.35 -3.97
N ALA A 830 -4.77 18.17 -5.03
CA ALA A 830 -5.38 19.50 -5.00
C ALA A 830 -6.73 19.58 -4.27
N GLY A 831 -7.63 18.60 -4.46
CA GLY A 831 -8.96 18.61 -3.83
C GLY A 831 -8.90 18.58 -2.29
N ILE A 832 -8.01 17.78 -1.71
CA ILE A 832 -7.86 17.69 -0.24
C ILE A 832 -7.15 18.93 0.31
N SER A 833 -6.14 19.43 -0.41
CA SER A 833 -5.42 20.64 -0.01
C SER A 833 -6.28 21.91 -0.08
N VAL A 834 -7.23 21.98 -1.02
CA VAL A 834 -8.24 23.06 -1.05
C VAL A 834 -9.01 23.09 0.28
N ASP A 835 -9.48 21.93 0.75
CA ASP A 835 -10.28 21.85 1.96
C ASP A 835 -9.49 22.25 3.20
N SER A 836 -8.26 21.75 3.37
CA SER A 836 -7.44 22.10 4.52
C SER A 836 -7.07 23.60 4.58
N HIS A 837 -6.85 24.24 3.43
CA HIS A 837 -6.59 25.68 3.36
C HIS A 837 -7.85 26.50 3.64
N LEU A 838 -9.00 26.10 3.09
CA LEU A 838 -10.28 26.73 3.39
C LEU A 838 -10.64 26.57 4.87
N MET A 839 -10.31 25.43 5.51
CA MET A 839 -10.48 25.25 6.96
C MET A 839 -9.66 26.26 7.76
N ALA A 840 -8.41 26.52 7.38
CA ALA A 840 -7.58 27.54 8.02
C ALA A 840 -8.18 28.95 7.87
N LEU A 841 -8.69 29.29 6.68
CA LEU A 841 -9.32 30.59 6.44
C LEU A 841 -10.68 30.73 7.16
N ALA A 842 -11.46 29.66 7.24
CA ALA A 842 -12.68 29.62 8.03
C ALA A 842 -12.39 29.77 9.54
N ALA A 843 -11.30 29.19 10.04
CA ALA A 843 -10.85 29.41 11.40
C ALA A 843 -10.49 30.89 11.65
N GLU A 844 -9.79 31.53 10.71
CA GLU A 844 -9.50 32.96 10.82
C GLU A 844 -10.76 33.83 10.78
N GLU A 845 -11.72 33.51 9.90
CA GLU A 845 -12.99 34.23 9.81
C GLU A 845 -13.83 34.07 11.08
N SER A 846 -13.90 32.86 11.63
CA SER A 846 -14.51 32.60 12.93
C SER A 846 -13.88 33.47 14.03
N ARG A 847 -12.55 33.55 14.06
CA ARG A 847 -11.81 34.34 15.05
C ARG A 847 -12.13 35.83 14.96
N LEU A 848 -12.27 36.35 13.75
CA LEU A 848 -12.54 37.77 13.50
C LEU A 848 -14.00 38.15 13.74
N SER A 849 -14.94 37.29 13.37
CA SER A 849 -16.38 37.50 13.53
C SER A 849 -16.88 37.17 14.95
N GLY A 850 -16.23 36.23 15.63
CA GLY A 850 -16.73 35.61 16.86
C GLY A 850 -17.82 34.56 16.64
N GLU A 851 -18.11 34.20 15.38
CA GLU A 851 -19.15 33.24 15.00
C GLU A 851 -18.56 31.86 14.71
N THR A 852 -19.35 30.80 14.92
CA THR A 852 -19.02 29.46 14.44
C THR A 852 -19.36 29.37 12.96
N ILE A 853 -18.39 28.97 12.14
CA ILE A 853 -18.57 28.79 10.70
C ILE A 853 -19.09 27.38 10.43
N ASP A 854 -20.22 27.27 9.74
CA ASP A 854 -20.67 26.03 9.11
C ASP A 854 -19.85 25.79 7.84
N PHE A 855 -18.91 24.85 7.89
CA PHE A 855 -17.88 24.70 6.87
C PHE A 855 -18.44 24.21 5.54
N ALA A 856 -19.44 23.31 5.57
CA ALA A 856 -20.08 22.80 4.37
C ALA A 856 -20.79 23.93 3.60
N THR A 857 -21.54 24.78 4.31
CA THR A 857 -22.21 25.95 3.72
C THR A 857 -21.20 26.98 3.24
N TYR A 858 -20.15 27.23 4.03
CA TYR A 858 -19.07 28.15 3.71
C TYR A 858 -18.35 27.75 2.40
N LYS A 859 -17.92 26.49 2.28
CA LYS A 859 -17.28 25.96 1.07
C LYS A 859 -18.22 26.04 -0.13
N LYS A 860 -19.48 25.63 0.03
CA LYS A 860 -20.47 25.66 -1.06
C LYS A 860 -20.66 27.07 -1.61
N ASN A 861 -20.84 28.06 -0.74
CA ASN A 861 -21.03 29.45 -1.15
C ASN A 861 -19.82 29.97 -1.94
N LEU A 862 -18.61 29.70 -1.47
CA LEU A 862 -17.37 30.10 -2.17
C LEU A 862 -17.24 29.42 -3.54
N MET A 863 -17.59 28.13 -3.65
CA MET A 863 -17.58 27.42 -4.93
C MET A 863 -18.59 28.01 -5.92
N GLU A 864 -19.80 28.36 -5.45
CA GLU A 864 -20.82 29.02 -6.28
C GLU A 864 -20.38 30.42 -6.73
N GLU A 865 -19.69 31.18 -5.87
CA GLU A 865 -19.15 32.50 -6.20
C GLU A 865 -18.05 32.43 -7.26
N VAL A 866 -17.16 31.43 -7.19
CA VAL A 866 -16.07 31.23 -8.18
C VAL A 866 -16.62 30.76 -9.54
N GLN A 867 -17.77 30.09 -9.56
CA GLN A 867 -18.42 29.59 -10.79
C GLN A 867 -19.28 30.64 -11.52
N ARG A 868 -19.68 31.71 -10.82
CA ARG A 868 -20.42 32.85 -11.41
C ARG A 868 -19.46 33.82 -12.08
#